data_AF-A0A8H3HB16-F1
#
_entry.id   AF-A0A8H3HB16-F1
#
_cell.length_a   1.000
_cell.length_b   1.000
_cell.length_c   1.000
_cell.angle_alpha   90.00
_cell.angle_beta   90.00
_cell.angle_gamma   90.00
#
_symmetry.space_group_name_H-M   'P 1'
#
loop_
_entity.id
_entity.type
_entity.pdbx_description
1 polymer ?
#
loop_
_entity_poly.entity_id
_entity_poly.type
_entity_poly.pdbx_seq_one_letter_code
_entity_poly.pdbx_strand_id
1 'polypeptide(L)'
;MHDKVVKRYFVVGGRFLYPRDLLGWDRAHGAGKKTAAAMNVHQLVGGIYNEAFRALAGHAQTAQMVLGGLLSISGGIAVVAAQAVSIASINGNGYISPYAGQAVSVQGLVTAKGPSGFWLADVGNATSIGSKGIYVFSTSATVRGQVAVGDIVSLGSARVALYRATADTDNIFLNELTSPTNITVLSSNNTVTPIVIGVDRPGPPTEQYTSLDDGNVFGFPNNQSRLSTADLTLQPTAYGLDYWQSLVGSLVSVRAPVALGFPNTYGDFWTHGDWKVTGKNKRGGLTITSDAAGATDANPEAIAIGSPLDGTRNPPAAANSTGLRLGSTLTDITGILTYAFDTYRVLPLTAPQVISALEYNPLPTNLSANSTADAENCSVLTLGDYNVENLDPKDAHLPVIASHIVQYLKTPDIMWLQEIQDENGATNDGTTSAKGTLDALVAAIRNASVANGGPGVNYSWAQVDPVDGTNGGEPGGNIRPAFIYKPDVLEIINFRQGTANDSATVSGTGPNTTLNFNPALVSPEDSAFVSSRKPLVAHFRVRATNATLWSINVHQASKGGSSPIEGDWRTPVNGAIAARVAQAKVTSGFIKTILDADPTANVIIAGDFNEFLSTPVAFEPYHSAGMRDLDVVVNHDPVERYTYIFDMNTQQLDHALASPAIWNSTKTNVEWEHIHVNTWRETTALRASDHDPSVGKIRLCGAAPRKCDVQIGSWCAEPLPSFNNRSTCLASAAVCKKQSDECYKKVSLSQTPKCVAYTAACAKDAVYCATSCSSTK
;
A
#
# COMPACT_ATOMS: atom_id res chain seq x y z
N MET A 1 10.89 -6.97 7.42
CA MET A 1 10.49 -6.39 8.71
C MET A 1 10.20 -4.90 8.53
N HIS A 2 9.53 -4.52 7.44
CA HIS A 2 9.28 -3.13 7.09
C HIS A 2 7.92 -2.62 7.55
N ASP A 3 7.65 -2.84 8.84
CA ASP A 3 6.79 -1.94 9.61
C ASP A 3 7.08 -2.03 11.12
N LYS A 4 8.37 -2.02 11.47
CA LYS A 4 8.80 -1.79 12.86
C LYS A 4 8.74 -0.30 13.21
N VAL A 5 7.61 0.36 12.97
CA VAL A 5 7.18 1.33 13.99
C VAL A 5 6.71 0.48 15.16
N VAL A 6 7.66 0.15 16.04
CA VAL A 6 7.37 -0.46 17.34
C VAL A 6 6.56 0.56 18.14
N LYS A 7 5.24 0.58 17.92
CA LYS A 7 4.26 1.35 18.69
C LYS A 7 4.07 0.66 20.04
N ARG A 8 5.10 0.55 20.90
CA ARG A 8 5.05 -0.04 22.27
C ARG A 8 3.87 0.45 23.12
N TYR A 9 2.75 -0.27 23.19
CA TYR A 9 1.62 0.17 24.02
C TYR A 9 1.90 -0.02 25.51
N PHE A 10 1.70 1.03 26.30
CA PHE A 10 1.69 0.97 27.75
C PHE A 10 0.36 1.49 28.27
N VAL A 11 -0.21 0.79 29.25
CA VAL A 11 -1.29 1.30 30.10
C VAL A 11 -0.65 2.19 31.17
N VAL A 12 -0.46 3.48 30.90
CA VAL A 12 -0.01 4.44 31.92
C VAL A 12 -1.24 5.10 32.55
N GLY A 13 -1.43 4.88 33.84
CA GLY A 13 -2.60 5.41 34.57
C GLY A 13 -3.94 4.82 34.12
N GLY A 14 -3.93 3.66 33.45
CA GLY A 14 -5.16 2.98 33.05
C GLY A 14 -5.81 3.49 31.75
N ARG A 15 -5.24 4.48 31.06
CA ARG A 15 -5.68 4.90 29.72
C ARG A 15 -4.97 4.09 28.64
N PHE A 16 -5.68 3.79 27.56
CA PHE A 16 -5.09 3.31 26.31
C PHE A 16 -4.27 4.46 25.70
N LEU A 17 -2.94 4.37 25.72
CA LEU A 17 -2.04 5.43 25.27
C LEU A 17 -1.01 4.89 24.27
N TYR A 18 -0.70 5.72 23.27
CA TYR A 18 0.47 5.59 22.42
C TYR A 18 1.76 5.96 23.17
N PRO A 19 2.88 5.27 22.92
CA PRO A 19 4.20 5.67 23.41
C PRO A 19 4.83 6.75 22.53
N ARG A 20 4.36 8.01 22.62
CA ARG A 20 5.15 9.13 22.08
C ARG A 20 5.74 10.04 23.14
N ASP A 21 5.43 9.80 24.41
CA ASP A 21 5.88 10.63 25.54
C ASP A 21 7.24 10.21 26.13
N LEU A 22 8.03 9.35 25.46
CA LEU A 22 9.32 8.88 25.99
C LEU A 22 10.55 9.00 25.06
N LEU A 23 10.41 9.51 23.84
CA LEU A 23 11.58 9.78 22.98
C LEU A 23 11.32 11.04 22.13
N GLY A 24 11.71 12.19 22.66
CA GLY A 24 11.90 13.40 21.85
C GLY A 24 13.16 13.25 21.01
N TRP A 25 13.00 13.03 19.70
CA TRP A 25 14.05 13.29 18.73
C TRP A 25 13.50 14.23 17.66
N ASP A 26 14.05 15.44 17.71
CA ASP A 26 13.61 16.60 16.97
C ASP A 26 14.28 16.68 15.60
N ARG A 27 13.63 17.47 14.73
CA ARG A 27 14.02 17.78 13.36
C ARG A 27 15.38 18.48 13.29
N ALA A 28 16.15 18.11 12.25
CA ALA A 28 17.13 18.89 11.49
C ALA A 28 18.00 19.96 12.22
N HIS A 29 19.32 19.86 12.11
CA HIS A 29 20.20 20.84 11.43
C HIS A 29 21.66 20.36 11.44
N GLY A 30 22.35 20.55 10.31
CA GLY A 30 23.75 20.21 10.13
C GLY A 30 24.74 21.31 10.54
N ALA A 31 26.01 20.90 10.49
CA ALA A 31 27.24 21.68 10.47
C ALA A 31 27.78 22.29 11.78
N GLY A 32 29.03 21.92 12.11
CA GLY A 32 29.93 22.79 12.87
C GLY A 32 30.80 22.11 13.94
N LYS A 33 31.99 21.63 13.54
CA LYS A 33 33.09 21.32 14.46
C LYS A 33 33.51 22.57 15.25
N LYS A 34 33.73 22.47 16.57
CA LYS A 34 35.03 22.68 17.26
C LYS A 34 34.91 22.86 18.80
N THR A 35 35.85 22.19 19.47
CA THR A 35 36.58 22.51 20.72
C THR A 35 35.90 22.41 22.08
N ALA A 36 36.57 21.64 22.94
CA ALA A 36 36.38 21.45 24.36
C ALA A 36 36.75 22.66 25.21
N ALA A 37 36.05 22.84 26.34
CA ALA A 37 36.64 23.29 27.61
C ALA A 37 35.67 22.97 28.76
N ALA A 38 36.18 22.27 29.77
CA ALA A 38 35.52 22.08 31.05
C ALA A 38 35.63 23.35 31.91
N MET A 39 34.62 23.65 32.72
CA MET A 39 34.81 24.17 34.09
C MET A 39 33.49 24.21 34.86
N ASN A 40 33.45 23.44 35.96
CA ASN A 40 32.63 23.74 37.13
C ASN A 40 33.21 24.98 37.84
N VAL A 41 32.35 25.77 38.49
CA VAL A 41 32.44 26.16 39.92
C VAL A 41 31.60 27.42 40.18
N HIS A 42 30.70 27.27 41.14
CA HIS A 42 30.09 28.27 42.02
C HIS A 42 31.01 29.45 42.40
N GLN A 43 30.52 30.68 42.17
CA GLN A 43 30.37 31.79 43.14
C GLN A 43 30.53 33.14 42.44
N LEU A 44 29.47 33.98 42.46
CA LEU A 44 29.52 35.29 43.12
C LEU A 44 28.09 35.84 43.27
N VAL A 45 27.67 35.96 44.54
CA VAL A 45 26.95 37.07 45.21
C VAL A 45 25.99 37.90 44.32
N GLY A 46 24.68 37.99 44.56
CA GLY A 46 24.00 38.27 45.81
C GLY A 46 23.24 39.60 45.67
N GLY A 47 21.92 39.60 45.89
CA GLY A 47 21.15 40.83 46.11
C GLY A 47 19.91 41.01 45.23
N ILE A 48 18.77 40.95 45.93
CA ILE A 48 17.52 41.71 45.70
C ILE A 48 16.36 40.89 45.09
N TYR A 49 15.73 40.13 45.99
CA TYR A 49 14.27 40.03 46.05
C TYR A 49 13.69 41.35 46.57
N ASN A 50 12.45 41.65 46.13
CA ASN A 50 11.54 42.73 46.54
C ASN A 50 11.55 43.99 45.67
N GLU A 51 10.71 44.02 44.62
CA GLU A 51 9.92 45.20 44.21
C GLU A 51 9.00 44.90 43.00
N ALA A 52 7.90 44.17 43.22
CA ALA A 52 6.77 44.15 42.26
C ALA A 52 5.40 43.93 42.92
N PHE A 53 5.28 44.30 44.20
CA PHE A 53 4.02 44.39 44.93
C PHE A 53 4.00 45.77 45.61
N ARG A 54 3.52 46.81 44.90
CA ARG A 54 2.96 48.10 45.40
C ARG A 54 3.17 49.25 44.39
N ALA A 55 2.17 49.47 43.53
CA ALA A 55 1.75 50.74 42.90
C ALA A 55 0.81 50.33 41.74
N LEU A 56 -0.49 50.58 41.73
CA LEU A 56 -1.16 51.87 41.80
C LEU A 56 -2.63 51.72 42.26
N ALA A 57 -3.02 52.54 43.23
CA ALA A 57 -4.38 53.04 43.49
C ALA A 57 -4.23 54.56 43.65
N GLY A 58 -4.88 55.43 42.87
CA GLY A 58 -6.27 55.93 42.97
C GLY A 58 -6.22 57.45 42.66
N HIS A 59 -7.21 58.12 42.06
CA HIS A 59 -8.51 58.61 42.59
C HIS A 59 -9.18 59.44 41.44
N ALA A 60 -10.50 59.71 41.31
CA ALA A 60 -11.50 60.26 42.25
C ALA A 60 -12.95 60.05 41.68
N GLN A 61 -13.96 59.58 42.46
CA GLN A 61 -15.07 60.30 43.18
C GLN A 61 -16.01 61.16 42.28
N THR A 62 -17.35 61.15 42.33
CA THR A 62 -18.39 61.00 43.38
C THR A 62 -19.79 60.81 42.70
N ALA A 63 -20.79 60.06 43.23
CA ALA A 63 -21.81 60.55 44.20
C ALA A 63 -22.68 59.41 44.81
N GLN A 64 -23.08 59.59 46.08
CA GLN A 64 -23.92 58.76 46.98
C GLN A 64 -25.44 58.99 46.72
N MET A 65 -26.48 58.37 47.30
CA MET A 65 -26.80 57.65 48.57
C MET A 65 -28.23 57.03 48.37
N VAL A 66 -28.66 55.92 48.99
CA VAL A 66 -29.50 55.86 50.22
C VAL A 66 -29.80 54.39 50.59
N LEU A 67 -29.73 54.11 51.90
CA LEU A 67 -30.11 52.91 52.66
C LEU A 67 -31.62 52.56 52.58
N GLY A 68 -31.93 51.27 52.73
CA GLY A 68 -33.09 50.84 53.52
C GLY A 68 -33.95 49.76 52.87
N GLY A 69 -33.93 48.54 53.43
CA GLY A 69 -34.92 47.51 53.09
C GLY A 69 -34.46 46.08 53.27
N LEU A 70 -34.26 45.65 54.52
CA LEU A 70 -34.48 44.24 54.88
C LEU A 70 -35.92 43.88 54.48
N LEU A 71 -36.08 43.05 53.46
CA LEU A 71 -37.27 42.23 53.28
C LEU A 71 -36.83 40.78 53.05
N SER A 72 -36.99 40.02 54.12
CA SER A 72 -37.27 38.59 54.10
C SER A 72 -38.30 38.27 53.02
N ILE A 73 -37.84 37.68 51.92
CA ILE A 73 -38.68 36.87 51.04
C ILE A 73 -38.10 35.46 51.11
N SER A 74 -38.73 34.65 51.96
CA SER A 74 -38.82 33.20 51.81
C SER A 74 -39.46 32.89 50.47
N GLY A 75 -38.70 33.08 49.40
CA GLY A 75 -39.02 32.61 48.06
C GLY A 75 -38.51 31.18 47.98
N GLY A 76 -39.44 30.22 48.01
CA GLY A 76 -39.12 28.82 47.80
C GLY A 76 -38.20 28.70 46.58
N ILE A 77 -37.00 28.17 46.81
CA ILE A 77 -36.20 27.60 45.74
C ILE A 77 -37.07 26.44 45.25
N ALA A 78 -37.87 26.70 44.21
CA ALA A 78 -38.28 25.65 43.32
C ALA A 78 -36.95 25.09 42.79
N VAL A 79 -36.47 24.02 43.42
CA VAL A 79 -35.46 23.16 42.83
C VAL A 79 -36.14 22.63 41.58
N VAL A 80 -35.98 23.37 40.48
CA VAL A 80 -36.23 22.81 39.15
C VAL A 80 -35.20 21.71 39.08
N ALA A 81 -35.64 20.47 39.32
CA ALA A 81 -34.80 19.30 39.11
C ALA A 81 -34.29 19.43 37.68
N ALA A 82 -33.00 19.75 37.52
CA ALA A 82 -32.38 19.79 36.21
C ALA A 82 -32.57 18.39 35.62
N GLN A 83 -33.41 18.28 34.59
CA GLN A 83 -33.69 16.99 33.98
C GLN A 83 -32.37 16.43 33.45
N ALA A 84 -32.12 15.14 33.68
CA ALA A 84 -30.94 14.49 33.18
C ALA A 84 -30.88 14.61 31.65
N VAL A 85 -29.74 15.03 31.12
CA VAL A 85 -29.50 15.09 29.68
C VAL A 85 -29.32 13.66 29.18
N SER A 86 -29.98 13.31 28.08
CA SER A 86 -29.83 11.97 27.49
C SER A 86 -28.44 11.79 26.90
N ILE A 87 -27.92 10.55 26.95
CA ILE A 87 -26.60 10.22 26.39
C ILE A 87 -26.56 10.54 24.88
N ALA A 88 -27.65 10.26 24.18
CA ALA A 88 -27.74 10.55 22.75
C ALA A 88 -27.69 12.07 22.43
N SER A 89 -28.13 12.92 23.36
CA SER A 89 -28.01 14.38 23.24
C SER A 89 -26.61 14.87 23.57
N ILE A 90 -25.95 14.24 24.56
CA ILE A 90 -24.55 14.51 24.90
C ILE A 90 -23.65 14.22 23.70
N ASN A 91 -23.82 13.06 23.06
CA ASN A 91 -23.03 12.72 21.88
C ASN A 91 -23.36 13.61 20.67
N GLY A 92 -24.64 14.00 20.52
CA GLY A 92 -25.09 14.84 19.41
C GLY A 92 -25.05 14.14 18.06
N ASN A 93 -25.46 14.83 17.00
CA ASN A 93 -25.56 14.28 15.65
C ASN A 93 -24.28 14.45 14.81
N GLY A 94 -23.12 14.71 15.44
CA GLY A 94 -21.86 15.01 14.76
C GLY A 94 -20.66 14.37 15.45
N TYR A 95 -19.46 14.75 15.03
CA TYR A 95 -18.20 14.27 15.63
C TYR A 95 -17.84 14.97 16.94
N ILE A 96 -18.40 16.15 17.20
CA ILE A 96 -18.14 16.95 18.39
C ILE A 96 -19.41 17.05 19.23
N SER A 97 -19.29 16.75 20.52
CA SER A 97 -20.40 16.92 21.46
C SER A 97 -20.87 18.38 21.54
N PRO A 98 -22.19 18.66 21.44
CA PRO A 98 -22.75 19.99 21.71
C PRO A 98 -22.65 20.40 23.19
N TYR A 99 -22.30 19.46 24.08
CA TYR A 99 -22.09 19.69 25.50
C TYR A 99 -20.60 19.71 25.89
N ALA A 100 -19.68 19.73 24.92
CA ALA A 100 -18.25 19.72 25.17
C ALA A 100 -17.83 20.79 26.21
N GLY A 101 -17.14 20.36 27.27
CA GLY A 101 -16.67 21.20 28.36
C GLY A 101 -17.72 21.52 29.45
N GLN A 102 -18.99 21.16 29.24
CA GLN A 102 -20.07 21.40 30.19
C GLN A 102 -20.18 20.27 31.23
N ALA A 103 -20.73 20.60 32.40
CA ALA A 103 -21.14 19.61 33.39
C ALA A 103 -22.61 19.25 33.17
N VAL A 104 -22.92 17.96 33.14
CA VAL A 104 -24.27 17.43 32.89
C VAL A 104 -24.66 16.43 33.97
N SER A 105 -25.95 16.40 34.31
CA SER A 105 -26.55 15.26 35.01
C SER A 105 -27.02 14.26 33.96
N VAL A 106 -26.74 12.98 34.16
CA VAL A 106 -27.05 11.92 33.18
C VAL A 106 -27.52 10.66 33.89
N GLN A 107 -28.44 9.93 33.27
CA GLN A 107 -28.83 8.58 33.68
C GLN A 107 -28.49 7.59 32.58
N GLY A 108 -28.07 6.39 32.94
CA GLY A 108 -27.74 5.36 31.97
C GLY A 108 -27.60 3.97 32.58
N LEU A 109 -27.75 2.96 31.73
CA LEU A 109 -27.55 1.55 32.04
C LEU A 109 -26.08 1.19 31.89
N VAL A 110 -25.45 0.64 32.93
CA VAL A 110 -24.07 0.18 32.87
C VAL A 110 -23.98 -1.09 32.02
N THR A 111 -23.38 -0.97 30.83
CA THR A 111 -23.30 -2.08 29.86
C THR A 111 -22.00 -2.88 29.96
N ALA A 112 -20.91 -2.23 30.36
CA ALA A 112 -19.62 -2.88 30.54
C ALA A 112 -18.74 -2.08 31.51
N LYS A 113 -17.70 -2.73 32.03
CA LYS A 113 -16.69 -2.11 32.89
C LYS A 113 -15.31 -2.35 32.30
N GLY A 114 -14.46 -1.34 32.39
CA GLY A 114 -13.07 -1.39 31.96
C GLY A 114 -12.11 -1.09 33.11
N PRO A 115 -10.80 -1.16 32.84
CA PRO A 115 -9.77 -0.89 33.86
C PRO A 115 -9.82 0.54 34.41
N SER A 116 -10.38 1.50 33.65
CA SER A 116 -10.39 2.93 34.02
C SER A 116 -11.73 3.62 33.81
N GLY A 117 -12.81 2.87 33.83
CA GLY A 117 -14.14 3.42 33.70
C GLY A 117 -15.20 2.36 33.48
N PHE A 118 -16.36 2.81 33.03
CA PHE A 118 -17.48 1.97 32.66
C PHE A 118 -18.27 2.65 31.54
N TRP A 119 -19.04 1.87 30.79
CA TRP A 119 -19.87 2.38 29.70
C TRP A 119 -21.32 2.43 30.13
N LEU A 120 -21.99 3.51 29.72
CA LEU A 120 -23.42 3.71 29.93
C LEU A 120 -24.15 3.66 28.59
N ALA A 121 -25.28 2.97 28.55
CA ALA A 121 -26.27 3.08 27.49
C ALA A 121 -27.42 4.00 27.93
N ASP A 122 -27.99 4.73 26.98
CA ASP A 122 -29.16 5.59 27.18
C ASP A 122 -30.36 4.74 27.66
N VAL A 123 -31.07 5.23 28.67
CA VAL A 123 -32.28 4.59 29.23
C VAL A 123 -33.57 5.27 28.75
N GLY A 124 -33.46 6.34 27.96
CA GLY A 124 -34.59 7.07 27.39
C GLY A 124 -34.88 6.76 25.92
N ASN A 125 -36.02 7.27 25.43
CA ASN A 125 -36.47 7.10 24.04
C ASN A 125 -35.95 8.19 23.09
N ALA A 126 -34.73 8.67 23.28
CA ALA A 126 -34.16 9.72 22.42
C ALA A 126 -34.04 9.26 20.95
N THR A 127 -34.41 10.13 20.02
CA THR A 127 -34.43 9.89 18.56
C THR A 127 -33.22 10.47 17.81
N SER A 128 -32.12 10.72 18.54
CA SER A 128 -30.86 11.23 17.98
C SER A 128 -30.19 10.22 17.03
N ILE A 129 -29.46 10.73 16.03
CA ILE A 129 -28.57 9.93 15.17
C ILE A 129 -27.29 9.57 15.95
N GLY A 130 -26.90 10.43 16.89
CA GLY A 130 -25.77 10.21 17.78
C GLY A 130 -25.84 8.92 18.56
N SER A 131 -24.66 8.41 18.93
CA SER A 131 -24.57 7.19 19.72
C SER A 131 -25.34 7.28 21.03
N LYS A 132 -25.97 6.15 21.38
CA LYS A 132 -26.67 5.97 22.65
C LYS A 132 -25.76 5.39 23.75
N GLY A 133 -24.47 5.23 23.46
CA GLY A 133 -23.47 4.81 24.42
C GLY A 133 -22.48 5.92 24.77
N ILE A 134 -21.96 5.95 26.00
CA ILE A 134 -20.88 6.86 26.39
C ILE A 134 -19.96 6.24 27.43
N TYR A 135 -18.67 6.57 27.35
CA TYR A 135 -17.69 6.14 28.33
C TYR A 135 -17.64 7.10 29.52
N VAL A 136 -17.65 6.56 30.74
CA VAL A 136 -17.39 7.30 31.97
C VAL A 136 -15.99 6.97 32.44
N PHE A 137 -15.06 7.90 32.21
CA PHE A 137 -13.67 7.77 32.62
C PHE A 137 -13.50 8.07 34.11
N SER A 138 -12.90 7.11 34.83
CA SER A 138 -12.39 7.29 36.19
C SER A 138 -11.39 6.19 36.56
N THR A 139 -10.18 6.59 36.92
CA THR A 139 -9.16 5.66 37.45
C THR A 139 -9.42 5.28 38.91
N SER A 140 -10.33 5.97 39.60
CA SER A 140 -10.67 5.70 40.99
C SER A 140 -11.37 4.35 41.13
N ALA A 141 -10.74 3.41 41.84
CA ALA A 141 -11.34 2.12 42.16
C ALA A 141 -12.62 2.28 43.00
N THR A 142 -12.71 3.30 43.85
CA THR A 142 -13.91 3.62 44.63
C THR A 142 -15.08 4.00 43.71
N VAL A 143 -14.85 4.90 42.74
CA VAL A 143 -15.89 5.29 41.77
C VAL A 143 -16.35 4.08 40.95
N ARG A 144 -15.41 3.30 40.41
CA ARG A 144 -15.74 2.10 39.63
C ARG A 144 -16.39 1.00 40.47
N GLY A 145 -16.15 0.98 41.78
CA GLY A 145 -16.73 0.04 42.73
C GLY A 145 -18.19 0.35 43.10
N GLN A 146 -18.68 1.57 42.81
CA GLN A 146 -20.06 1.98 43.10
C GLN A 146 -21.11 1.42 42.14
N VAL A 147 -20.69 0.82 41.02
CA VAL A 147 -21.59 0.36 39.96
C VAL A 147 -21.25 -1.05 39.49
N ALA A 148 -22.27 -1.81 39.11
CA ALA A 148 -22.18 -3.12 38.48
C ALA A 148 -22.80 -3.10 37.08
N VAL A 149 -22.40 -4.04 36.21
CA VAL A 149 -23.06 -4.23 34.91
C VAL A 149 -24.53 -4.61 35.16
N GLY A 150 -25.44 -4.00 34.40
CA GLY A 150 -26.89 -4.14 34.61
C GLY A 150 -27.50 -3.13 35.59
N ASP A 151 -26.71 -2.27 36.23
CA ASP A 151 -27.23 -1.16 37.02
C ASP A 151 -27.72 -0.02 36.13
N ILE A 152 -28.89 0.54 36.42
CA ILE A 152 -29.26 1.88 35.94
C ILE A 152 -28.79 2.88 37.00
N VAL A 153 -27.91 3.79 36.60
CA VAL A 153 -27.29 4.77 37.52
C VAL A 153 -27.62 6.19 37.10
N SER A 154 -27.72 7.07 38.09
CA SER A 154 -27.72 8.53 37.88
C SER A 154 -26.36 9.08 38.30
N LEU A 155 -25.76 9.89 37.45
CA LEU A 155 -24.62 10.75 37.77
C LEU A 155 -25.16 12.15 37.97
N GLY A 156 -25.19 12.66 39.21
CA GLY A 156 -25.73 14.00 39.47
C GLY A 156 -24.89 15.12 38.84
N SER A 157 -23.61 14.87 38.55
CA SER A 157 -22.78 15.72 37.69
C SER A 157 -21.59 14.94 37.14
N ALA A 158 -21.34 15.06 35.83
CA ALA A 158 -20.13 14.65 35.15
C ALA A 158 -19.77 15.65 34.06
N ARG A 159 -18.48 15.88 33.81
CA ARG A 159 -18.01 16.82 32.78
C ARG A 159 -17.87 16.09 31.45
N VAL A 160 -18.49 16.63 30.41
CA VAL A 160 -18.32 16.15 29.03
C VAL A 160 -16.96 16.62 28.50
N ALA A 161 -16.14 15.67 28.08
CA ALA A 161 -14.81 15.92 27.54
C ALA A 161 -14.70 15.39 26.11
N LEU A 162 -13.95 16.12 25.28
CA LEU A 162 -13.47 15.64 23.99
C LEU A 162 -12.10 15.03 24.24
N TYR A 163 -12.02 13.71 24.24
CA TYR A 163 -10.78 12.99 24.46
C TYR A 163 -10.10 12.67 23.13
N ARG A 164 -8.81 13.00 23.07
CA ARG A 164 -7.83 12.54 22.09
C ARG A 164 -6.50 12.57 22.83
N ALA A 165 -5.65 11.56 22.64
CA ALA A 165 -4.33 11.65 23.23
C ALA A 165 -3.54 12.80 22.58
N THR A 166 -2.81 13.57 23.37
CA THR A 166 -2.10 14.77 22.89
C THR A 166 -1.12 14.45 21.75
N ALA A 167 -0.51 13.26 21.78
CA ALA A 167 0.43 12.80 20.77
C ALA A 167 -0.23 12.35 19.45
N ASP A 168 -1.54 12.11 19.45
CA ASP A 168 -2.28 11.53 18.34
C ASP A 168 -3.16 12.60 17.67
N THR A 169 -2.52 13.64 17.13
CA THR A 169 -3.22 14.79 16.59
C THR A 169 -4.14 14.47 15.42
N ASP A 170 -3.93 13.34 14.75
CA ASP A 170 -4.66 12.93 13.55
C ASP A 170 -5.89 12.05 13.86
N ASN A 171 -6.08 11.66 15.13
CA ASN A 171 -7.17 10.79 15.57
C ASN A 171 -8.48 11.54 15.72
N ILE A 172 -9.62 10.85 15.64
CA ILE A 172 -10.94 11.46 15.92
C ILE A 172 -11.10 11.71 17.43
N PHE A 173 -11.89 12.74 17.81
CA PHE A 173 -12.24 12.96 19.22
C PHE A 173 -13.27 11.93 19.70
N LEU A 174 -13.04 11.38 20.89
CA LEU A 174 -14.00 10.58 21.63
C LEU A 174 -14.77 11.47 22.60
N ASN A 175 -16.11 11.40 22.57
CA ASN A 175 -16.93 12.00 23.63
C ASN A 175 -16.88 11.09 24.88
N GLU A 176 -16.42 11.63 26.00
CA GLU A 176 -16.41 10.91 27.28
C GLU A 176 -16.93 11.77 28.44
N LEU A 177 -17.36 11.12 29.51
CA LEU A 177 -17.70 11.75 30.77
C LEU A 177 -16.53 11.60 31.76
N THR A 178 -16.15 12.71 32.39
CA THR A 178 -15.05 12.78 33.35
C THR A 178 -15.53 13.33 34.68
N SER A 179 -14.78 13.06 35.75
CA SER A 179 -15.06 13.54 37.11
C SER A 179 -16.51 13.30 37.57
N PRO A 180 -17.03 12.05 37.46
CA PRO A 180 -18.40 11.76 37.87
C PRO A 180 -18.57 11.92 39.39
N THR A 181 -19.67 12.54 39.80
CA THR A 181 -20.05 12.79 41.20
C THR A 181 -21.52 12.49 41.43
N ASN A 182 -21.92 12.33 42.70
CA ASN A 182 -23.29 12.01 43.11
C ASN A 182 -23.83 10.79 42.36
N ILE A 183 -23.07 9.69 42.36
CA ILE A 183 -23.45 8.44 41.69
C ILE A 183 -24.48 7.71 42.56
N THR A 184 -25.65 7.44 42.00
CA THR A 184 -26.72 6.69 42.66
C THR A 184 -27.20 5.56 41.78
N VAL A 185 -27.25 4.33 42.30
CA VAL A 185 -27.90 3.20 41.64
C VAL A 185 -29.40 3.31 41.81
N LEU A 186 -30.13 3.40 40.70
CA LEU A 186 -31.59 3.54 40.66
C LEU A 186 -32.28 2.17 40.59
N SER A 187 -31.71 1.24 39.83
CA SER A 187 -32.12 -0.16 39.78
C SER A 187 -30.92 -1.04 39.40
N SER A 188 -31.01 -2.35 39.69
CA SER A 188 -29.95 -3.33 39.43
C SER A 188 -30.49 -4.54 38.68
N ASN A 189 -29.58 -5.34 38.10
CA ASN A 189 -29.88 -6.56 37.35
C ASN A 189 -30.82 -6.34 36.15
N ASN A 190 -30.77 -5.16 35.52
CA ASN A 190 -31.47 -4.90 34.28
C ASN A 190 -30.81 -5.66 33.12
N THR A 191 -31.61 -6.05 32.13
CA THR A 191 -31.09 -6.71 30.93
C THR A 191 -30.22 -5.77 30.12
N VAL A 192 -29.02 -6.23 29.76
CA VAL A 192 -28.13 -5.54 28.82
C VAL A 192 -28.23 -6.25 27.48
N THR A 193 -28.80 -5.56 26.48
CA THR A 193 -28.99 -6.11 25.13
C THR A 193 -28.02 -5.43 24.16
N PRO A 194 -27.13 -6.18 23.48
CA PRO A 194 -26.26 -5.62 22.46
C PRO A 194 -27.06 -5.26 21.19
N ILE A 195 -26.59 -4.26 20.45
CA ILE A 195 -27.06 -3.99 19.09
C ILE A 195 -26.41 -5.00 18.15
N VAL A 196 -27.19 -5.84 17.49
CA VAL A 196 -26.70 -6.78 16.48
C VAL A 196 -26.50 -6.04 15.16
N ILE A 197 -25.24 -5.82 14.76
CA ILE A 197 -24.87 -5.11 13.54
C ILE A 197 -25.39 -5.89 12.31
N GLY A 198 -25.99 -5.18 11.36
CA GLY A 198 -26.62 -5.78 10.17
C GLY A 198 -28.01 -6.39 10.40
N VAL A 199 -28.49 -6.46 11.65
CA VAL A 199 -29.83 -6.97 12.00
C VAL A 199 -30.69 -5.88 12.63
N ASP A 200 -30.24 -5.33 13.77
CA ASP A 200 -30.95 -4.27 14.49
C ASP A 200 -30.71 -2.88 13.87
N ARG A 201 -29.68 -2.79 13.03
CA ARG A 201 -29.32 -1.64 12.21
C ARG A 201 -28.96 -2.14 10.81
N PRO A 202 -29.10 -1.31 9.75
CA PRO A 202 -28.49 -1.61 8.46
C PRO A 202 -27.01 -1.97 8.63
N GLY A 203 -26.47 -2.79 7.73
CA GLY A 203 -25.02 -3.02 7.68
C GLY A 203 -24.25 -1.71 7.45
N PRO A 204 -22.97 -1.64 7.83
CA PRO A 204 -22.15 -0.47 7.54
C PRO A 204 -22.12 -0.19 6.03
N PRO A 205 -22.07 1.08 5.60
CA PRO A 205 -21.79 1.44 4.22
C PRO A 205 -20.46 0.86 3.76
N THR A 206 -20.39 0.44 2.49
CA THR A 206 -19.29 -0.42 2.00
C THR A 206 -18.28 0.31 1.11
N GLU A 207 -18.47 1.60 0.81
CA GLU A 207 -17.61 2.29 -0.16
C GLU A 207 -17.01 3.58 0.42
N GLN A 208 -17.86 4.52 0.83
CA GLN A 208 -17.44 5.86 1.21
C GLN A 208 -17.21 5.98 2.72
N TYR A 209 -16.10 6.60 3.12
CA TYR A 209 -15.76 6.83 4.52
C TYR A 209 -16.51 8.04 5.11
N THR A 210 -16.55 9.16 4.38
CA THR A 210 -17.27 10.38 4.76
C THR A 210 -17.55 11.26 3.54
N SER A 211 -18.52 12.17 3.66
CA SER A 211 -18.80 13.19 2.63
C SER A 211 -17.61 14.08 2.27
N LEU A 212 -16.62 14.20 3.16
CA LEU A 212 -15.44 15.04 2.94
C LEU A 212 -14.39 14.43 1.99
N ASP A 213 -14.52 13.16 1.63
CA ASP A 213 -13.55 12.49 0.74
C ASP A 213 -13.88 12.65 -0.75
N ASP A 214 -15.04 13.22 -1.07
CA ASP A 214 -15.50 13.45 -2.45
C ASP A 214 -15.37 12.21 -3.35
N GLY A 215 -15.73 11.04 -2.83
CA GLY A 215 -15.71 9.78 -3.59
C GLY A 215 -14.41 8.98 -3.47
N ASN A 216 -13.29 9.59 -3.12
CA ASN A 216 -11.98 8.92 -3.11
C ASN A 216 -11.18 9.22 -1.83
N VAL A 217 -11.12 8.23 -0.93
CA VAL A 217 -10.36 8.31 0.33
C VAL A 217 -8.84 8.49 0.14
N PHE A 218 -8.29 8.22 -1.06
CA PHE A 218 -6.89 8.49 -1.40
C PHE A 218 -6.71 9.73 -2.30
N GLY A 219 -7.75 10.56 -2.42
CA GLY A 219 -7.74 11.78 -3.21
C GLY A 219 -6.58 12.72 -2.87
N PHE A 220 -6.09 13.42 -3.90
CA PHE A 220 -4.99 14.39 -3.80
C PHE A 220 -5.41 15.73 -4.43
N PRO A 221 -5.06 16.90 -3.83
CA PRO A 221 -4.29 17.08 -2.59
C PRO A 221 -5.05 16.53 -1.39
N ASN A 222 -4.33 15.82 -0.51
CA ASN A 222 -4.90 15.26 0.70
C ASN A 222 -4.91 16.27 1.84
N ASN A 223 -5.50 15.91 2.98
CA ASN A 223 -5.41 16.71 4.19
C ASN A 223 -6.02 18.13 4.04
N GLN A 224 -7.18 18.22 3.39
CA GLN A 224 -7.81 19.50 3.03
C GLN A 224 -8.90 19.94 4.02
N SER A 225 -9.43 19.01 4.81
CA SER A 225 -10.49 19.26 5.79
C SER A 225 -10.36 18.35 7.02
N ARG A 226 -11.17 18.61 8.07
CA ARG A 226 -11.23 17.77 9.27
C ARG A 226 -12.65 17.48 9.70
N LEU A 227 -12.91 16.26 10.14
CA LEU A 227 -14.18 15.85 10.75
C LEU A 227 -14.52 16.71 11.98
N SER A 228 -13.50 17.04 12.79
CA SER A 228 -13.66 17.84 14.01
C SER A 228 -14.01 19.31 13.79
N THR A 229 -13.86 19.86 12.58
CA THR A 229 -14.11 21.27 12.29
C THR A 229 -15.12 21.53 11.18
N ALA A 230 -15.52 20.50 10.42
CA ALA A 230 -16.39 20.64 9.26
C ALA A 230 -17.89 20.80 9.59
N ASP A 231 -18.28 20.76 10.86
CA ASP A 231 -19.69 20.87 11.33
C ASP A 231 -20.65 19.94 10.56
N LEU A 232 -20.34 18.64 10.55
CA LEU A 232 -21.10 17.63 9.83
C LEU A 232 -22.22 17.05 10.69
N THR A 233 -23.39 16.86 10.07
CA THR A 233 -24.38 15.92 10.57
C THR A 233 -24.06 14.53 10.04
N LEU A 234 -23.95 13.55 10.94
CA LEU A 234 -23.69 12.16 10.58
C LEU A 234 -24.77 11.62 9.62
N GLN A 235 -24.33 10.89 8.60
CA GLN A 235 -25.17 10.14 7.68
C GLN A 235 -24.79 8.64 7.70
N PRO A 236 -25.16 7.90 8.77
CA PRO A 236 -24.74 6.50 8.98
C PRO A 236 -25.13 5.54 7.84
N THR A 237 -26.15 5.87 7.05
CA THR A 237 -26.58 5.03 5.93
C THR A 237 -25.76 5.23 4.67
N ALA A 238 -24.94 6.28 4.60
CA ALA A 238 -24.16 6.65 3.42
C ALA A 238 -22.65 6.51 3.65
N TYR A 239 -22.16 6.77 4.86
CA TYR A 239 -20.73 6.86 5.16
C TYR A 239 -20.31 5.96 6.32
N GLY A 240 -19.22 5.21 6.15
CA GLY A 240 -18.74 4.26 7.14
C GLY A 240 -18.21 4.89 8.42
N LEU A 241 -17.47 6.01 8.36
CA LEU A 241 -17.05 6.71 9.57
C LEU A 241 -18.26 7.23 10.35
N ASP A 242 -19.28 7.73 9.64
CA ASP A 242 -20.50 8.21 10.27
C ASP A 242 -21.28 7.05 10.93
N TYR A 243 -21.27 5.88 10.28
CA TYR A 243 -21.86 4.66 10.81
C TYR A 243 -21.22 4.25 12.14
N TRP A 244 -19.90 4.10 12.15
CA TRP A 244 -19.18 3.70 13.37
C TRP A 244 -19.27 4.77 14.45
N GLN A 245 -19.17 6.05 14.09
CA GLN A 245 -19.36 7.17 15.02
C GLN A 245 -20.73 7.13 15.71
N SER A 246 -21.79 6.75 14.97
CA SER A 246 -23.15 6.63 15.52
C SER A 246 -23.33 5.49 16.54
N LEU A 247 -22.33 4.63 16.71
CA LEU A 247 -22.35 3.48 17.63
C LEU A 247 -21.31 3.58 18.76
N VAL A 248 -20.43 4.58 18.76
CA VAL A 248 -19.35 4.72 19.74
C VAL A 248 -19.85 4.69 21.19
N GLY A 249 -19.28 3.81 22.01
CA GLY A 249 -19.65 3.58 23.40
C GLY A 249 -20.81 2.58 23.59
N SER A 250 -21.43 2.10 22.50
CA SER A 250 -22.53 1.14 22.56
C SER A 250 -22.01 -0.30 22.69
N LEU A 251 -22.79 -1.16 23.35
CA LEU A 251 -22.56 -2.60 23.30
C LEU A 251 -23.13 -3.13 21.98
N VAL A 252 -22.28 -3.79 21.19
CA VAL A 252 -22.62 -4.31 19.86
C VAL A 252 -22.29 -5.80 19.76
N SER A 253 -22.93 -6.49 18.82
CA SER A 253 -22.59 -7.86 18.44
C SER A 253 -22.27 -7.94 16.95
N VAL A 254 -21.11 -8.51 16.63
CA VAL A 254 -20.66 -8.87 15.29
C VAL A 254 -20.92 -10.36 15.10
N ARG A 255 -21.88 -10.71 14.24
CA ARG A 255 -22.23 -12.11 13.95
C ARG A 255 -21.35 -12.71 12.86
N ALA A 256 -21.04 -14.00 13.00
CA ALA A 256 -20.24 -14.78 12.06
C ALA A 256 -19.03 -14.02 11.47
N PRO A 257 -18.18 -13.41 12.33
CA PRO A 257 -17.03 -12.62 11.89
C PRO A 257 -16.06 -13.44 11.02
N VAL A 258 -15.53 -12.81 9.98
CA VAL A 258 -14.45 -13.33 9.11
C VAL A 258 -13.24 -12.42 9.25
N ALA A 259 -12.08 -13.00 9.59
CA ALA A 259 -10.84 -12.26 9.77
C ALA A 259 -10.24 -11.80 8.44
N LEU A 260 -9.75 -10.55 8.41
CA LEU A 260 -9.17 -9.90 7.23
C LEU A 260 -7.65 -10.01 7.15
N GLY A 261 -7.03 -10.75 8.07
CA GLY A 261 -5.59 -10.93 8.11
C GLY A 261 -5.12 -11.62 9.39
N PHE A 262 -3.81 -11.55 9.62
CA PHE A 262 -3.22 -11.98 10.90
C PHE A 262 -3.44 -10.91 11.97
N PRO A 263 -3.52 -11.30 13.25
CA PRO A 263 -3.49 -10.34 14.34
C PRO A 263 -2.12 -9.65 14.39
N ASN A 264 -2.11 -8.38 14.81
CA ASN A 264 -0.88 -7.66 15.06
C ASN A 264 -0.18 -8.18 16.33
N THR A 265 0.97 -7.58 16.68
CA THR A 265 1.76 -7.99 17.86
C THR A 265 1.05 -7.84 19.21
N TYR A 266 -0.09 -7.15 19.24
CA TYR A 266 -0.92 -6.93 20.42
C TYR A 266 -2.11 -7.88 20.51
N GLY A 267 -2.35 -8.68 19.47
CA GLY A 267 -3.51 -9.55 19.36
C GLY A 267 -4.76 -8.84 18.83
N ASP A 268 -4.64 -7.59 18.36
CA ASP A 268 -5.74 -6.92 17.66
C ASP A 268 -5.80 -7.43 16.22
N PHE A 269 -7.00 -7.53 15.65
CA PHE A 269 -7.19 -8.00 14.27
C PHE A 269 -8.41 -7.35 13.62
N TRP A 270 -8.48 -7.35 12.29
CA TRP A 270 -9.59 -6.82 11.53
C TRP A 270 -10.58 -7.89 11.11
N THR A 271 -11.87 -7.56 11.06
CA THR A 271 -12.93 -8.47 10.63
C THR A 271 -14.05 -7.74 9.89
N HIS A 272 -14.81 -8.47 9.08
CA HIS A 272 -16.18 -8.11 8.73
C HIS A 272 -17.14 -9.14 9.35
N GLY A 273 -18.39 -8.76 9.64
CA GLY A 273 -19.43 -9.68 10.10
C GLY A 273 -20.40 -10.10 9.01
N ASP A 274 -21.53 -10.68 9.43
CA ASP A 274 -22.65 -11.11 8.60
C ASP A 274 -23.49 -9.91 8.12
N TRP A 275 -22.88 -9.07 7.28
CA TRP A 275 -23.51 -7.97 6.54
C TRP A 275 -22.98 -7.94 5.10
N LYS A 276 -23.58 -7.07 4.27
CA LYS A 276 -23.10 -6.85 2.90
C LYS A 276 -21.68 -6.26 2.95
N VAL A 277 -20.77 -6.85 2.19
CA VAL A 277 -19.40 -6.34 1.98
C VAL A 277 -19.14 -6.17 0.48
N THR A 278 -18.24 -5.27 0.11
CA THR A 278 -17.66 -5.15 -1.23
C THR A 278 -16.17 -5.52 -1.19
N GLY A 279 -15.47 -5.46 -2.32
CA GLY A 279 -14.04 -5.84 -2.38
C GLY A 279 -13.69 -7.30 -2.06
N LYS A 280 -14.66 -8.17 -1.77
CA LYS A 280 -14.40 -9.52 -1.22
C LYS A 280 -13.64 -10.43 -2.20
N ASN A 281 -12.42 -10.81 -1.83
CA ASN A 281 -11.61 -11.75 -2.59
C ASN A 281 -11.88 -13.22 -2.21
N LYS A 282 -11.35 -14.15 -2.99
CA LYS A 282 -11.57 -15.61 -2.82
C LYS A 282 -11.07 -16.16 -1.47
N ARG A 283 -10.25 -15.41 -0.73
CA ARG A 283 -9.64 -15.83 0.54
C ARG A 283 -10.31 -15.20 1.76
N GLY A 284 -11.40 -14.44 1.55
CA GLY A 284 -12.16 -13.81 2.61
C GLY A 284 -11.60 -12.47 3.08
N GLY A 285 -10.60 -11.90 2.38
CA GLY A 285 -10.18 -10.53 2.56
C GLY A 285 -11.06 -9.54 1.79
N LEU A 286 -10.87 -8.25 2.06
CA LEU A 286 -11.52 -7.17 1.33
C LEU A 286 -10.45 -6.31 0.64
N THR A 287 -10.49 -6.28 -0.69
CA THR A 287 -9.49 -5.63 -1.53
C THR A 287 -9.90 -4.20 -1.83
N ILE A 288 -8.94 -3.28 -1.79
CA ILE A 288 -9.16 -1.91 -2.26
C ILE A 288 -9.53 -1.96 -3.74
N THR A 289 -10.67 -1.38 -4.10
CA THR A 289 -11.11 -1.31 -5.50
C THR A 289 -11.53 0.11 -5.86
N SER A 290 -11.60 0.41 -7.15
CA SER A 290 -12.23 1.63 -7.65
C SER A 290 -13.25 1.28 -8.70
N ASP A 291 -14.36 2.00 -8.72
CA ASP A 291 -15.36 1.88 -9.78
C ASP A 291 -14.95 2.64 -11.05
N ALA A 292 -15.77 2.56 -12.09
CA ALA A 292 -15.51 3.24 -13.37
C ALA A 292 -15.60 4.78 -13.27
N ALA A 293 -16.26 5.33 -12.23
CA ALA A 293 -16.35 6.75 -11.95
C ALA A 293 -15.15 7.26 -11.14
N GLY A 294 -14.28 6.35 -10.67
CA GLY A 294 -13.11 6.66 -9.84
C GLY A 294 -13.44 6.76 -8.35
N ALA A 295 -14.65 6.37 -7.93
CA ALA A 295 -14.96 6.23 -6.52
C ALA A 295 -14.19 5.04 -5.95
N THR A 296 -13.47 5.26 -4.85
CA THR A 296 -12.60 4.25 -4.26
C THR A 296 -13.25 3.63 -3.05
N ASP A 297 -13.36 2.31 -3.09
CA ASP A 297 -13.72 1.47 -1.97
C ASP A 297 -12.43 1.00 -1.28
N ALA A 298 -12.24 1.44 -0.02
CA ALA A 298 -11.18 0.94 0.86
C ALA A 298 -11.76 0.28 2.13
N ASN A 299 -12.90 -0.38 1.96
CA ASN A 299 -13.56 -1.29 2.88
C ASN A 299 -13.92 -0.68 4.26
N PRO A 300 -14.65 0.46 4.29
CA PRO A 300 -15.06 1.10 5.54
C PRO A 300 -16.04 0.27 6.39
N GLU A 301 -16.58 -0.83 5.86
CA GLU A 301 -17.45 -1.77 6.57
C GLU A 301 -16.70 -2.80 7.43
N ALA A 302 -15.38 -2.80 7.38
CA ALA A 302 -14.54 -3.58 8.29
C ALA A 302 -14.50 -2.94 9.68
N ILE A 303 -14.21 -3.76 10.70
CA ILE A 303 -14.08 -3.31 12.08
C ILE A 303 -12.90 -4.00 12.76
N ALA A 304 -12.10 -3.24 13.50
CA ALA A 304 -11.02 -3.80 14.30
C ALA A 304 -11.57 -4.44 15.58
N ILE A 305 -10.93 -5.52 16.02
CA ILE A 305 -11.21 -6.21 17.27
C ILE A 305 -10.03 -5.96 18.20
N GLY A 306 -10.28 -5.25 19.29
CA GLY A 306 -9.29 -4.93 20.31
C GLY A 306 -9.18 -5.99 21.40
N SER A 307 -8.49 -5.63 22.48
CA SER A 307 -8.31 -6.50 23.64
C SER A 307 -9.63 -6.76 24.41
N PRO A 308 -9.92 -8.01 24.78
CA PRO A 308 -11.10 -8.35 25.60
C PRO A 308 -11.08 -7.70 26.99
N LEU A 309 -12.26 -7.30 27.47
CA LEU A 309 -12.44 -6.57 28.73
C LEU A 309 -12.30 -7.46 29.98
N ASP A 310 -12.55 -8.77 29.87
CA ASP A 310 -12.40 -9.74 30.96
C ASP A 310 -10.95 -10.22 31.16
N GLY A 311 -10.00 -9.75 30.34
CA GLY A 311 -8.59 -10.13 30.39
C GLY A 311 -8.26 -11.45 29.68
N THR A 312 -9.23 -12.11 29.03
CA THR A 312 -8.93 -13.16 28.05
C THR A 312 -8.17 -12.59 26.85
N ARG A 313 -7.55 -13.45 26.06
CA ARG A 313 -6.73 -13.05 24.91
C ARG A 313 -7.39 -13.49 23.61
N ASN A 314 -7.42 -12.57 22.63
CA ASN A 314 -7.80 -12.91 21.27
C ASN A 314 -6.93 -14.07 20.74
N PRO A 315 -7.46 -14.86 19.79
CA PRO A 315 -6.69 -15.94 19.17
C PRO A 315 -5.37 -15.41 18.58
N PRO A 316 -4.24 -16.06 18.85
CA PRO A 316 -2.96 -15.64 18.29
C PRO A 316 -2.93 -15.87 16.78
N ALA A 317 -1.91 -15.29 16.12
CA ALA A 317 -1.60 -15.62 14.74
C ALA A 317 -1.43 -17.14 14.61
N ALA A 318 -1.95 -17.70 13.53
CA ALA A 318 -1.94 -19.13 13.31
C ALA A 318 -0.52 -19.74 13.41
N ALA A 319 -0.40 -20.77 14.26
CA ALA A 319 0.70 -21.74 14.26
C ALA A 319 0.23 -23.10 13.69
N ASN A 320 -1.08 -23.27 13.50
CA ASN A 320 -1.77 -24.42 12.92
C ASN A 320 -3.21 -24.01 12.53
N SER A 321 -4.09 -24.97 12.23
CA SER A 321 -5.46 -24.73 11.76
C SER A 321 -6.37 -23.94 12.72
N THR A 322 -6.03 -23.78 14.01
CA THR A 322 -6.88 -23.11 15.02
C THR A 322 -6.52 -21.65 15.31
N GLY A 323 -5.39 -21.14 14.80
CA GLY A 323 -5.08 -19.72 14.99
C GLY A 323 -5.60 -18.84 13.85
N LEU A 324 -5.53 -17.53 14.10
CA LEU A 324 -6.17 -16.53 13.27
C LEU A 324 -5.32 -16.21 12.03
N ARG A 325 -5.97 -16.18 10.88
CA ARG A 325 -5.40 -15.80 9.57
C ARG A 325 -6.50 -15.27 8.65
N LEU A 326 -6.11 -14.79 7.48
CA LEU A 326 -7.03 -14.35 6.43
C LEU A 326 -8.11 -15.43 6.16
N GLY A 327 -9.38 -15.03 6.24
CA GLY A 327 -10.53 -15.90 5.98
C GLY A 327 -10.92 -16.82 7.14
N SER A 328 -10.28 -16.72 8.31
CA SER A 328 -10.74 -17.41 9.52
C SER A 328 -12.14 -16.95 9.92
N THR A 329 -13.06 -17.88 10.15
CA THR A 329 -14.37 -17.58 10.78
C THR A 329 -14.24 -17.72 12.29
N LEU A 330 -14.92 -16.84 13.04
CA LEU A 330 -14.92 -16.89 14.50
C LEU A 330 -16.33 -16.98 15.08
N THR A 331 -16.41 -17.31 16.37
CA THR A 331 -17.63 -17.13 17.16
C THR A 331 -18.05 -15.67 17.17
N ASP A 332 -19.35 -15.42 17.31
CA ASP A 332 -19.89 -14.07 17.46
C ASP A 332 -19.14 -13.26 18.52
N ILE A 333 -18.86 -11.99 18.21
CA ILE A 333 -18.13 -11.08 19.09
C ILE A 333 -19.11 -10.07 19.65
N THR A 334 -19.40 -10.17 20.95
CA THR A 334 -20.12 -9.12 21.68
C THR A 334 -19.13 -8.25 22.45
N GLY A 335 -19.21 -6.94 22.31
CA GLY A 335 -18.25 -6.02 22.91
C GLY A 335 -18.64 -4.56 22.79
N ILE A 336 -17.85 -3.68 23.38
CA ILE A 336 -18.07 -2.24 23.32
C ILE A 336 -17.39 -1.66 22.08
N LEU A 337 -18.15 -0.98 21.23
CA LEU A 337 -17.57 -0.21 20.14
C LEU A 337 -16.94 1.07 20.69
N THR A 338 -15.71 1.37 20.31
CA THR A 338 -15.00 2.59 20.71
C THR A 338 -14.10 3.07 19.58
N TYR A 339 -13.58 4.28 19.68
CA TYR A 339 -12.47 4.74 18.87
C TYR A 339 -11.20 4.78 19.74
N ALA A 340 -10.17 4.06 19.33
CA ALA A 340 -8.88 4.03 20.03
C ALA A 340 -7.79 3.48 19.11
N PHE A 341 -6.55 3.90 19.37
CA PHE A 341 -5.39 3.52 18.56
C PHE A 341 -5.67 3.62 17.05
N ASP A 342 -6.06 4.82 16.62
CA ASP A 342 -6.17 5.20 15.21
C ASP A 342 -7.39 4.63 14.43
N THR A 343 -8.26 3.84 15.07
CA THR A 343 -9.40 3.18 14.40
C THR A 343 -10.60 2.94 15.33
N TYR A 344 -11.80 2.81 14.73
CA TYR A 344 -12.95 2.20 15.36
C TYR A 344 -12.71 0.71 15.64
N ARG A 345 -13.05 0.28 16.86
CA ARG A 345 -12.85 -1.09 17.28
C ARG A 345 -13.91 -1.57 18.26
N VAL A 346 -14.17 -2.86 18.24
CA VAL A 346 -14.93 -3.55 19.29
C VAL A 346 -13.96 -4.07 20.33
N LEU A 347 -14.17 -3.72 21.61
CA LEU A 347 -13.52 -4.34 22.76
C LEU A 347 -14.39 -5.52 23.21
N PRO A 348 -14.03 -6.77 22.90
CA PRO A 348 -14.86 -7.93 23.24
C PRO A 348 -15.11 -8.00 24.75
N LEU A 349 -16.28 -8.45 25.18
CA LEU A 349 -16.48 -8.78 26.60
C LEU A 349 -15.58 -9.96 27.00
N THR A 350 -15.48 -10.94 26.10
CA THR A 350 -14.64 -12.13 26.18
C THR A 350 -14.05 -12.43 24.80
N ALA A 351 -12.85 -13.00 24.75
CA ALA A 351 -12.15 -13.37 23.52
C ALA A 351 -12.99 -14.31 22.64
N PRO A 352 -13.11 -14.03 21.32
CA PRO A 352 -13.70 -14.98 20.39
C PRO A 352 -12.81 -16.20 20.18
N GLN A 353 -13.40 -17.25 19.61
CA GLN A 353 -12.69 -18.47 19.22
C GLN A 353 -12.77 -18.66 17.72
N VAL A 354 -11.69 -19.14 17.10
CA VAL A 354 -11.69 -19.53 15.69
C VAL A 354 -12.55 -20.79 15.52
N ILE A 355 -13.56 -20.72 14.64
CA ILE A 355 -14.42 -21.85 14.30
C ILE A 355 -13.78 -22.68 13.19
N SER A 356 -13.37 -21.99 12.12
CA SER A 356 -12.73 -22.61 10.97
C SER A 356 -11.85 -21.59 10.26
N ALA A 357 -11.01 -22.06 9.37
CA ALA A 357 -10.25 -21.21 8.49
C ALA A 357 -10.06 -21.92 7.17
N LEU A 358 -9.99 -21.16 6.07
CA LEU A 358 -9.77 -21.73 4.75
C LEU A 358 -8.48 -22.57 4.75
N GLU A 359 -8.55 -23.72 4.07
CA GLU A 359 -7.38 -24.53 3.81
C GLU A 359 -6.45 -23.74 2.91
N TYR A 360 -5.21 -23.58 3.35
CA TYR A 360 -4.20 -22.92 2.56
C TYR A 360 -3.78 -23.83 1.41
N ASN A 361 -3.99 -23.35 0.18
CA ASN A 361 -3.61 -24.09 -1.02
C ASN A 361 -3.42 -23.12 -2.21
N PRO A 362 -2.44 -22.20 -2.18
CA PRO A 362 -2.13 -21.39 -3.33
C PRO A 362 -1.64 -22.31 -4.43
N LEU A 363 -2.18 -22.08 -5.61
CA LEU A 363 -1.80 -22.82 -6.79
C LEU A 363 -0.55 -22.16 -7.37
N PRO A 364 0.48 -22.93 -7.72
CA PRO A 364 1.52 -22.46 -8.60
C PRO A 364 0.96 -21.90 -9.90
N THR A 365 1.70 -21.00 -10.52
CA THR A 365 1.38 -20.54 -11.87
C THR A 365 1.37 -21.71 -12.86
N ASN A 366 0.45 -21.62 -13.82
CA ASN A 366 0.46 -22.47 -15.01
C ASN A 366 1.21 -21.81 -16.18
N LEU A 367 1.72 -20.59 -15.98
CA LEU A 367 2.53 -19.89 -16.96
C LEU A 367 3.86 -20.61 -17.13
N SER A 368 4.26 -20.79 -18.39
CA SER A 368 5.52 -21.39 -18.75
C SER A 368 6.16 -20.60 -19.87
N ALA A 369 7.50 -20.57 -19.85
CA ALA A 369 8.27 -19.96 -20.91
C ALA A 369 8.35 -20.88 -22.14
N ASN A 370 8.51 -20.28 -23.31
CA ASN A 370 9.08 -20.91 -24.48
C ASN A 370 10.13 -19.97 -25.05
N SER A 371 11.31 -20.01 -24.44
CA SER A 371 12.43 -19.12 -24.73
C SER A 371 13.21 -19.49 -26.00
N THR A 372 12.67 -20.38 -26.83
CA THR A 372 13.19 -20.68 -28.17
C THR A 372 12.54 -19.76 -29.21
N ALA A 373 13.17 -19.61 -30.39
CA ALA A 373 12.59 -18.84 -31.48
C ALA A 373 11.51 -19.66 -32.20
N ASP A 374 10.32 -19.10 -32.31
CA ASP A 374 9.26 -19.64 -33.17
C ASP A 374 9.46 -19.26 -34.65
N ALA A 375 8.53 -19.67 -35.51
CA ALA A 375 8.60 -19.43 -36.95
C ALA A 375 8.56 -17.94 -37.34
N GLU A 376 8.11 -17.06 -36.45
CA GLU A 376 8.08 -15.61 -36.65
C GLU A 376 9.29 -14.91 -36.02
N ASN A 377 10.28 -15.68 -35.54
CA ASN A 377 11.42 -15.19 -34.76
C ASN A 377 10.99 -14.49 -33.46
N CYS A 378 10.00 -15.07 -32.78
CA CYS A 378 9.57 -14.61 -31.46
C CYS A 378 9.80 -15.67 -30.39
N SER A 379 9.96 -15.22 -29.15
CA SER A 379 10.13 -16.08 -27.97
C SER A 379 9.18 -15.64 -26.89
N VAL A 380 8.66 -16.61 -26.14
CA VAL A 380 7.78 -16.38 -25.00
C VAL A 380 8.61 -16.40 -23.74
N LEU A 381 8.70 -15.26 -23.06
CA LEU A 381 9.42 -15.10 -21.80
C LEU A 381 8.44 -15.12 -20.63
N THR A 382 8.87 -15.72 -19.52
CA THR A 382 8.21 -15.52 -18.22
C THR A 382 8.91 -14.43 -17.41
N LEU A 383 8.09 -13.65 -16.72
CA LEU A 383 8.47 -12.47 -15.94
C LEU A 383 8.05 -12.71 -14.49
N GLY A 384 8.79 -12.22 -13.50
CA GLY A 384 8.28 -12.19 -12.14
C GLY A 384 8.74 -10.98 -11.34
N ASP A 385 7.95 -10.57 -10.37
CA ASP A 385 8.22 -9.42 -9.52
C ASP A 385 8.07 -9.82 -8.05
N TYR A 386 9.01 -9.42 -7.20
CA TYR A 386 8.99 -9.81 -5.79
C TYR A 386 9.80 -8.88 -4.88
N ASN A 387 9.11 -8.15 -4.00
CA ASN A 387 9.73 -7.56 -2.82
C ASN A 387 10.05 -8.67 -1.80
N VAL A 388 11.34 -8.87 -1.51
CA VAL A 388 11.83 -10.00 -0.68
C VAL A 388 12.11 -9.63 0.78
N GLU A 389 11.62 -8.48 1.25
CA GLU A 389 11.60 -8.07 2.66
C GLU A 389 12.99 -7.98 3.34
N ASN A 390 13.79 -6.99 2.96
CA ASN A 390 15.15 -6.70 3.46
C ASN A 390 16.14 -7.89 3.42
N LEU A 391 16.01 -8.75 2.41
CA LEU A 391 16.73 -10.01 2.35
C LEU A 391 18.25 -9.83 2.43
N ASP A 392 18.88 -10.49 3.41
CA ASP A 392 20.32 -10.66 3.55
C ASP A 392 20.72 -12.17 3.56
N PRO A 393 22.02 -12.52 3.43
CA PRO A 393 22.45 -13.92 3.29
C PRO A 393 22.13 -14.82 4.49
N LYS A 394 21.90 -14.26 5.67
CA LYS A 394 21.70 -14.97 6.94
C LYS A 394 20.22 -15.13 7.29
N ASP A 395 19.32 -14.51 6.53
CA ASP A 395 17.91 -14.55 6.86
C ASP A 395 17.30 -15.95 6.72
N ALA A 396 16.53 -16.33 7.75
CA ALA A 396 15.86 -17.62 7.81
C ALA A 396 14.79 -17.79 6.71
N HIS A 397 14.26 -16.69 6.15
CA HIS A 397 13.28 -16.73 5.07
C HIS A 397 13.89 -16.92 3.67
N LEU A 398 15.21 -16.81 3.49
CA LEU A 398 15.86 -16.87 2.17
C LEU A 398 15.55 -18.20 1.44
N PRO A 399 15.62 -19.37 2.09
CA PRO A 399 15.22 -20.63 1.46
C PRO A 399 13.73 -20.69 1.09
N VAL A 400 12.88 -19.96 1.81
CA VAL A 400 11.43 -19.90 1.53
C VAL A 400 11.16 -19.04 0.29
N ILE A 401 11.84 -17.90 0.14
CA ILE A 401 11.82 -17.09 -1.10
C ILE A 401 12.27 -17.93 -2.29
N ALA A 402 13.38 -18.67 -2.16
CA ALA A 402 13.86 -19.57 -3.22
C ALA A 402 12.82 -20.63 -3.59
N SER A 403 12.15 -21.22 -2.59
CA SER A 403 11.05 -22.15 -2.78
C SER A 403 9.86 -21.52 -3.51
N HIS A 404 9.49 -20.27 -3.19
CA HIS A 404 8.44 -19.53 -3.89
C HIS A 404 8.75 -19.38 -5.38
N ILE A 405 9.97 -18.94 -5.70
CA ILE A 405 10.42 -18.75 -7.09
C ILE A 405 10.40 -20.06 -7.87
N VAL A 406 10.81 -21.18 -7.25
CA VAL A 406 10.87 -22.48 -7.93
C VAL A 406 9.50 -23.14 -8.06
N GLN A 407 8.78 -23.28 -6.95
CA GLN A 407 7.59 -24.11 -6.89
C GLN A 407 6.35 -23.38 -7.38
N TYR A 408 6.23 -22.10 -7.05
CA TYR A 408 5.04 -21.29 -7.29
C TYR A 408 5.15 -20.40 -8.52
N LEU A 409 6.28 -19.72 -8.72
CA LEU A 409 6.51 -18.88 -9.92
C LEU A 409 7.08 -19.64 -11.12
N LYS A 410 7.40 -20.93 -10.95
CA LYS A 410 7.95 -21.82 -11.98
C LYS A 410 9.22 -21.26 -12.65
N THR A 411 10.06 -20.60 -11.88
CA THR A 411 11.37 -20.06 -12.30
C THR A 411 11.27 -19.11 -13.51
N PRO A 412 10.82 -17.86 -13.33
CA PRO A 412 10.71 -16.89 -14.43
C PRO A 412 12.03 -16.64 -15.17
N ASP A 413 12.01 -16.25 -16.44
CA ASP A 413 13.25 -15.98 -17.19
C ASP A 413 13.99 -14.73 -16.68
N ILE A 414 13.24 -13.78 -16.12
CA ILE A 414 13.73 -12.59 -15.42
C ILE A 414 12.84 -12.30 -14.21
N MET A 415 13.46 -11.84 -13.13
CA MET A 415 12.79 -11.34 -11.94
C MET A 415 13.22 -9.91 -11.63
N TRP A 416 12.25 -9.05 -11.32
CA TRP A 416 12.43 -7.78 -10.62
C TRP A 416 12.38 -8.06 -9.12
N LEU A 417 13.46 -7.78 -8.40
CA LEU A 417 13.52 -7.97 -6.95
C LEU A 417 13.69 -6.62 -6.25
N GLN A 418 12.92 -6.40 -5.19
CA GLN A 418 13.07 -5.23 -4.31
C GLN A 418 13.51 -5.67 -2.92
N GLU A 419 14.09 -4.75 -2.17
CA GLU A 419 14.61 -4.98 -0.82
C GLU A 419 15.74 -6.00 -0.73
N ILE A 420 16.61 -6.05 -1.74
CA ILE A 420 17.88 -6.75 -1.61
C ILE A 420 18.80 -5.96 -0.68
N GLN A 421 19.22 -6.56 0.42
CA GLN A 421 20.06 -5.94 1.43
C GLN A 421 21.56 -6.14 1.17
N ASP A 422 22.37 -5.34 1.86
CA ASP A 422 23.81 -5.47 1.91
C ASP A 422 24.17 -6.87 2.43
N GLU A 423 25.35 -7.36 2.07
CA GLU A 423 25.80 -8.70 2.47
C GLU A 423 26.00 -8.86 3.99
N ASN A 424 26.04 -7.74 4.72
CA ASN A 424 26.12 -7.68 6.19
C ASN A 424 24.77 -7.31 6.85
N GLY A 425 23.66 -7.28 6.09
CA GLY A 425 22.33 -6.93 6.60
C GLY A 425 22.21 -5.45 6.97
N ALA A 426 21.48 -5.16 8.05
CA ALA A 426 21.29 -3.79 8.56
C ALA A 426 22.50 -3.23 9.35
N THR A 427 23.67 -3.87 9.27
CA THR A 427 24.84 -3.46 10.05
C THR A 427 25.47 -2.21 9.45
N ASN A 428 25.39 -1.09 10.19
CA ASN A 428 25.91 0.21 9.74
C ASN A 428 27.44 0.32 9.92
N ASP A 429 28.21 -0.31 9.03
CA ASP A 429 29.69 -0.29 9.01
C ASP A 429 30.30 0.26 7.70
N GLY A 430 29.45 0.78 6.79
CA GLY A 430 29.84 1.31 5.48
C GLY A 430 29.86 0.28 4.35
N THR A 431 29.50 -0.98 4.61
CA THR A 431 29.30 -1.99 3.55
C THR A 431 28.06 -1.68 2.73
N THR A 432 28.19 -1.64 1.40
CA THR A 432 27.07 -1.41 0.47
C THR A 432 26.89 -2.52 -0.57
N SER A 433 27.82 -3.50 -0.59
CA SER A 433 27.78 -4.63 -1.53
C SER A 433 26.60 -5.54 -1.23
N ALA A 434 25.76 -5.78 -2.23
CA ALA A 434 24.70 -6.82 -2.18
C ALA A 434 25.15 -8.17 -2.75
N LYS A 435 26.44 -8.32 -3.08
CA LYS A 435 26.97 -9.51 -3.78
C LYS A 435 26.71 -10.80 -2.99
N GLY A 436 27.05 -10.83 -1.70
CA GLY A 436 26.82 -12.00 -0.85
C GLY A 436 25.35 -12.41 -0.80
N THR A 437 24.44 -11.42 -0.76
CA THR A 437 22.98 -11.63 -0.71
C THR A 437 22.48 -12.28 -1.99
N LEU A 438 22.84 -11.72 -3.15
CA LEU A 438 22.39 -12.21 -4.44
C LEU A 438 22.98 -13.59 -4.77
N ASP A 439 24.26 -13.82 -4.44
CA ASP A 439 24.89 -15.13 -4.59
C ASP A 439 24.20 -16.20 -3.74
N ALA A 440 23.87 -15.88 -2.49
CA ALA A 440 23.14 -16.78 -1.61
C ALA A 440 21.74 -17.10 -2.15
N LEU A 441 21.00 -16.09 -2.65
CA LEU A 441 19.68 -16.28 -3.23
C LEU A 441 19.71 -17.16 -4.48
N VAL A 442 20.59 -16.89 -5.46
CA VAL A 442 20.65 -17.71 -6.69
C VAL A 442 21.12 -19.13 -6.40
N ALA A 443 22.02 -19.32 -5.43
CA ALA A 443 22.43 -20.65 -4.97
C ALA A 443 21.26 -21.40 -4.31
N ALA A 444 20.48 -20.73 -3.46
CA ALA A 444 19.30 -21.31 -2.84
C ALA A 444 18.23 -21.70 -3.88
N ILE A 445 18.00 -20.86 -4.90
CA ILE A 445 17.08 -21.17 -6.01
C ILE A 445 17.56 -22.38 -6.80
N ARG A 446 18.85 -22.44 -7.13
CA ARG A 446 19.45 -23.60 -7.80
C ARG A 446 19.23 -24.87 -6.99
N ASN A 447 19.54 -24.84 -5.69
CA ASN A 447 19.40 -25.98 -4.79
C ASN A 447 17.93 -26.40 -4.65
N ALA A 448 17.01 -25.45 -4.46
CA ALA A 448 15.58 -25.72 -4.39
C ALA A 448 15.06 -26.31 -5.71
N SER A 449 15.55 -25.85 -6.86
CA SER A 449 15.21 -26.42 -8.17
C SER A 449 15.66 -27.88 -8.30
N VAL A 450 16.89 -28.21 -7.90
CA VAL A 450 17.37 -29.60 -7.88
C VAL A 450 16.54 -30.47 -6.93
N ALA A 451 16.25 -29.96 -5.73
CA ALA A 451 15.44 -30.67 -4.74
C ALA A 451 14.01 -30.96 -5.23
N ASN A 452 13.48 -30.13 -6.12
CA ASN A 452 12.18 -30.31 -6.78
C ASN A 452 12.26 -31.09 -8.10
N GLY A 453 13.35 -31.84 -8.33
CA GLY A 453 13.53 -32.72 -9.50
C GLY A 453 13.92 -32.00 -10.80
N GLY A 454 14.23 -30.71 -10.74
CA GLY A 454 14.74 -29.95 -11.87
C GLY A 454 16.25 -30.13 -12.10
N PRO A 455 16.78 -29.64 -13.24
CA PRO A 455 18.22 -29.74 -13.57
C PRO A 455 19.10 -28.78 -12.75
N GLY A 456 18.50 -27.95 -11.88
CA GLY A 456 19.14 -26.84 -11.19
C GLY A 456 19.13 -25.57 -12.04
N VAL A 457 18.21 -24.66 -11.75
CA VAL A 457 18.14 -23.38 -12.46
C VAL A 457 19.37 -22.53 -12.18
N ASN A 458 19.97 -22.00 -13.24
CA ASN A 458 21.11 -21.10 -13.18
C ASN A 458 20.63 -19.66 -13.42
N TYR A 459 20.69 -18.83 -12.39
CA TYR A 459 20.45 -17.39 -12.52
C TYR A 459 21.77 -16.63 -12.46
N SER A 460 21.87 -15.56 -13.24
CA SER A 460 22.80 -14.45 -13.02
C SER A 460 22.04 -13.27 -12.44
N TRP A 461 22.73 -12.30 -11.87
CA TRP A 461 22.12 -11.13 -11.26
C TRP A 461 22.76 -9.83 -11.78
N ALA A 462 22.01 -8.73 -11.70
CA ALA A 462 22.43 -7.40 -12.09
C ALA A 462 21.89 -6.35 -11.11
N GLN A 463 22.77 -5.46 -10.65
CA GLN A 463 22.48 -4.45 -9.63
C GLN A 463 23.52 -3.31 -9.68
N VAL A 464 23.32 -2.26 -8.90
CA VAL A 464 24.30 -1.19 -8.67
C VAL A 464 24.37 -0.90 -7.17
N ASP A 465 25.57 -1.01 -6.58
CA ASP A 465 25.78 -0.68 -5.17
C ASP A 465 25.52 0.82 -4.95
N PRO A 466 24.73 1.20 -3.94
CA PRO A 466 24.42 2.59 -3.64
C PRO A 466 25.56 3.28 -2.87
N VAL A 467 25.45 4.60 -2.73
CA VAL A 467 26.22 5.35 -1.73
C VAL A 467 25.65 5.04 -0.34
N ASP A 468 26.54 4.74 0.60
CA ASP A 468 26.18 4.39 1.98
C ASP A 468 25.24 5.43 2.63
N GLY A 469 24.17 4.93 3.25
CA GLY A 469 23.14 5.69 3.95
C GLY A 469 22.22 6.53 3.06
N THR A 470 22.34 6.45 1.72
CA THR A 470 21.55 7.31 0.82
C THR A 470 20.26 6.66 0.33
N ASN A 471 20.16 5.33 0.41
CA ASN A 471 18.94 4.61 0.11
C ASN A 471 18.11 4.52 1.38
N GLY A 472 16.87 5.03 1.36
CA GLY A 472 15.96 4.84 2.48
C GLY A 472 15.45 3.41 2.58
N GLY A 473 14.72 3.11 3.66
CA GLY A 473 14.31 1.74 3.98
C GLY A 473 14.83 1.37 5.34
N GLU A 474 15.51 0.23 5.45
CA GLU A 474 15.98 -0.30 6.72
C GLU A 474 17.09 0.56 7.33
N PRO A 475 16.91 1.09 8.55
CA PRO A 475 17.96 1.86 9.20
C PRO A 475 19.26 1.06 9.32
N GLY A 476 20.35 1.63 8.78
CA GLY A 476 21.69 1.04 8.85
C GLY A 476 22.09 0.17 7.67
N GLY A 477 21.15 -0.23 6.81
CA GLY A 477 21.43 -0.90 5.54
C GLY A 477 21.09 -0.04 4.33
N ASN A 478 21.35 -0.57 3.14
CA ASN A 478 21.25 0.17 1.87
C ASN A 478 20.37 -0.50 0.82
N ILE A 479 19.21 -1.04 1.22
CA ILE A 479 18.34 -1.81 0.33
C ILE A 479 18.15 -1.22 -1.07
N ARG A 480 18.09 -2.09 -2.09
CA ARG A 480 18.01 -1.67 -3.50
C ARG A 480 17.16 -2.61 -4.37
N PRO A 481 16.72 -2.13 -5.54
CA PRO A 481 16.25 -2.99 -6.61
C PRO A 481 17.39 -3.81 -7.23
N ALA A 482 17.10 -5.03 -7.64
CA ALA A 482 18.02 -5.90 -8.40
C ALA A 482 17.26 -6.72 -9.45
N PHE A 483 18.00 -7.29 -10.40
CA PHE A 483 17.51 -8.31 -11.31
C PHE A 483 18.17 -9.65 -11.01
N ILE A 484 17.41 -10.74 -11.10
CA ILE A 484 17.95 -12.06 -11.44
C ILE A 484 17.39 -12.50 -12.79
N TYR A 485 18.19 -13.14 -13.63
CA TYR A 485 17.80 -13.55 -14.98
C TYR A 485 18.52 -14.82 -15.42
N LYS A 486 17.90 -15.63 -16.29
CA LYS A 486 18.52 -16.83 -16.84
C LYS A 486 19.51 -16.44 -17.95
N PRO A 487 20.82 -16.60 -17.75
CA PRO A 487 21.82 -16.10 -18.69
C PRO A 487 21.84 -16.86 -20.03
N ASP A 488 21.26 -18.05 -20.09
CA ASP A 488 21.08 -18.83 -21.34
C ASP A 488 19.88 -18.35 -22.19
N VAL A 489 19.00 -17.52 -21.60
CA VAL A 489 17.85 -16.92 -22.29
C VAL A 489 18.10 -15.45 -22.59
N LEU A 490 18.62 -14.72 -21.60
CA LEU A 490 18.81 -13.27 -21.63
C LEU A 490 20.27 -12.89 -21.53
N GLU A 491 20.66 -11.88 -22.29
CA GLU A 491 21.98 -11.25 -22.25
C GLU A 491 21.83 -9.76 -22.00
N ILE A 492 22.61 -9.20 -21.07
CA ILE A 492 22.70 -7.75 -20.90
C ILE A 492 23.52 -7.17 -22.06
N ILE A 493 22.90 -6.30 -22.86
CA ILE A 493 23.52 -5.70 -24.04
C ILE A 493 24.66 -4.78 -23.61
N ASN A 494 25.86 -4.97 -24.17
CA ASN A 494 27.03 -4.15 -23.88
C ASN A 494 27.30 -4.01 -22.37
N PHE A 495 27.35 -5.14 -21.65
CA PHE A 495 27.50 -5.15 -20.20
C PHE A 495 28.63 -4.22 -19.73
N ARG A 496 28.23 -3.20 -18.98
CA ARG A 496 29.10 -2.18 -18.40
C ARG A 496 28.36 -1.58 -17.21
N GLN A 497 28.45 -2.23 -16.06
CA GLN A 497 27.75 -1.80 -14.85
C GLN A 497 28.12 -0.36 -14.46
N GLY A 498 27.12 0.45 -14.15
CA GLY A 498 27.31 1.79 -13.58
C GLY A 498 27.68 1.75 -12.11
N THR A 499 28.23 2.84 -11.59
CA THR A 499 28.43 3.08 -10.16
C THR A 499 27.26 3.86 -9.56
N ALA A 500 27.25 4.04 -8.24
CA ALA A 500 26.16 4.70 -7.50
C ALA A 500 25.78 6.11 -8.03
N ASN A 501 26.73 6.82 -8.65
CA ASN A 501 26.53 8.19 -9.15
C ASN A 501 26.43 8.25 -10.70
N ASP A 502 26.60 7.12 -11.39
CA ASP A 502 26.46 7.07 -12.84
C ASP A 502 24.98 7.07 -13.23
N SER A 503 24.54 8.13 -13.92
CA SER A 503 23.19 8.19 -14.46
C SER A 503 23.07 7.40 -15.77
N ALA A 504 21.99 6.64 -15.87
CA ALA A 504 21.50 6.05 -17.11
C ALA A 504 21.23 7.14 -18.17
N THR A 505 21.79 6.98 -19.37
CA THR A 505 21.52 7.84 -20.52
C THR A 505 21.25 7.02 -21.76
N VAL A 506 20.15 7.31 -22.44
CA VAL A 506 19.75 6.68 -23.70
C VAL A 506 20.41 7.39 -24.87
N SER A 507 20.90 6.63 -25.85
CA SER A 507 21.45 7.15 -27.10
C SER A 507 21.12 6.23 -28.28
N GLY A 508 21.32 6.69 -29.50
CA GLY A 508 20.93 5.97 -30.71
C GLY A 508 19.48 6.22 -31.10
N THR A 509 19.00 5.47 -32.10
CA THR A 509 17.64 5.57 -32.64
C THR A 509 17.15 4.21 -33.15
N GLY A 510 15.87 3.93 -33.02
CA GLY A 510 15.23 2.69 -33.45
C GLY A 510 15.91 1.47 -32.82
N PRO A 511 16.13 0.38 -33.58
CA PRO A 511 16.75 -0.85 -33.06
C PRO A 511 18.18 -0.68 -32.51
N ASN A 512 18.86 0.44 -32.79
CA ASN A 512 20.20 0.74 -32.28
C ASN A 512 20.19 1.56 -30.98
N THR A 513 19.01 1.80 -30.40
CA THR A 513 18.88 2.50 -29.13
C THR A 513 19.58 1.72 -28.03
N THR A 514 20.44 2.39 -27.25
CA THR A 514 21.34 1.75 -26.30
C THR A 514 21.55 2.59 -25.04
N LEU A 515 22.15 1.97 -24.03
CA LEU A 515 22.39 2.54 -22.71
C LEU A 515 23.90 2.70 -22.48
N ASN A 516 24.33 3.82 -21.90
CA ASN A 516 25.74 4.12 -21.62
C ASN A 516 26.39 3.15 -20.62
N PHE A 517 25.64 2.76 -19.58
CA PHE A 517 25.97 1.75 -18.58
C PHE A 517 24.83 0.75 -18.51
N ASN A 518 25.11 -0.54 -18.42
CA ASN A 518 24.08 -1.57 -18.39
C ASN A 518 24.53 -2.72 -17.45
N PRO A 519 23.92 -2.88 -16.27
CA PRO A 519 22.81 -2.09 -15.71
C PRO A 519 23.22 -0.68 -15.22
N ALA A 520 22.25 0.20 -14.97
CA ALA A 520 22.47 1.58 -14.48
C ALA A 520 21.32 2.11 -13.61
N LEU A 521 21.58 3.17 -12.85
CA LEU A 521 20.56 3.88 -12.06
C LEU A 521 19.94 5.03 -12.85
N VAL A 522 18.63 5.22 -12.71
CA VAL A 522 17.91 6.35 -13.32
C VAL A 522 18.05 7.59 -12.43
N SER A 523 18.78 8.61 -12.93
CA SER A 523 18.97 9.91 -12.28
C SER A 523 19.27 9.82 -10.76
N PRO A 524 20.34 9.10 -10.34
CA PRO A 524 20.56 8.77 -8.92
C PRO A 524 20.78 9.98 -8.01
N GLU A 525 21.19 11.12 -8.57
CA GLU A 525 21.39 12.39 -7.85
C GLU A 525 20.13 13.29 -7.81
N ASP A 526 19.03 12.87 -8.43
CA ASP A 526 17.79 13.67 -8.41
C ASP A 526 17.19 13.74 -7.00
N SER A 527 16.78 14.94 -6.60
CA SER A 527 16.15 15.21 -5.30
C SER A 527 14.91 14.36 -5.02
N ALA A 528 14.24 13.84 -6.05
CA ALA A 528 13.13 12.91 -5.93
C ALA A 528 13.50 11.61 -5.19
N PHE A 529 14.78 11.24 -5.19
CA PHE A 529 15.26 9.98 -4.58
C PHE A 529 16.01 10.17 -3.25
N VAL A 530 15.92 11.36 -2.64
CA VAL A 530 16.49 11.60 -1.30
C VAL A 530 15.86 10.64 -0.31
N SER A 531 16.72 9.88 0.39
CA SER A 531 16.30 8.88 1.38
C SER A 531 15.28 7.89 0.81
N SER A 532 15.43 7.50 -0.46
CA SER A 532 14.66 6.41 -1.08
C SER A 532 15.52 5.65 -2.09
N ARG A 533 14.98 4.55 -2.61
CA ARG A 533 15.68 3.71 -3.59
C ARG A 533 15.65 4.37 -4.96
N LYS A 534 16.74 4.17 -5.72
CA LYS A 534 16.90 4.68 -7.08
C LYS A 534 16.47 3.58 -8.05
N PRO A 535 15.71 3.89 -9.12
CA PRO A 535 15.31 2.89 -10.10
C PRO A 535 16.53 2.27 -10.81
N LEU A 536 16.51 0.95 -10.99
CA LEU A 536 17.52 0.22 -11.73
C LEU A 536 17.00 -0.09 -13.13
N VAL A 537 17.77 0.23 -14.17
CA VAL A 537 17.45 -0.14 -15.56
C VAL A 537 18.48 -1.12 -16.10
N ALA A 538 18.00 -2.09 -16.87
CA ALA A 538 18.82 -2.95 -17.72
C ALA A 538 18.18 -3.16 -19.10
N HIS A 539 19.00 -3.19 -20.13
CA HIS A 539 18.57 -3.49 -21.50
C HIS A 539 19.05 -4.89 -21.90
N PHE A 540 18.10 -5.80 -22.05
CA PHE A 540 18.34 -7.21 -22.34
C PHE A 540 18.12 -7.53 -23.81
N ARG A 541 18.87 -8.52 -24.29
CA ARG A 541 18.66 -9.22 -25.56
C ARG A 541 18.23 -10.65 -25.28
N VAL A 542 17.14 -11.08 -25.90
CA VAL A 542 16.73 -12.49 -25.96
C VAL A 542 17.66 -13.21 -26.92
N ARG A 543 18.41 -14.21 -26.42
CA ARG A 543 19.43 -14.90 -27.21
C ARG A 543 18.87 -15.60 -28.45
N ALA A 544 17.69 -16.20 -28.33
CA ALA A 544 17.09 -16.99 -29.39
C ALA A 544 16.66 -16.14 -30.61
N THR A 545 16.19 -14.91 -30.38
CA THR A 545 15.53 -14.09 -31.41
C THR A 545 16.22 -12.76 -31.70
N ASN A 546 17.14 -12.34 -30.83
CA ASN A 546 17.66 -10.97 -30.75
C ASN A 546 16.58 -9.90 -30.48
N ALA A 547 15.39 -10.29 -30.04
CA ALA A 547 14.43 -9.34 -29.48
C ALA A 547 15.06 -8.63 -28.27
N THR A 548 14.69 -7.38 -28.02
CA THR A 548 15.18 -6.63 -26.88
C THR A 548 14.08 -6.28 -25.90
N LEU A 549 14.46 -6.15 -24.63
CA LEU A 549 13.59 -5.77 -23.50
C LEU A 549 14.32 -4.74 -22.63
N TRP A 550 13.72 -3.57 -22.46
CA TRP A 550 14.10 -2.60 -21.45
C TRP A 550 13.34 -2.92 -20.16
N SER A 551 14.08 -3.30 -19.12
CA SER A 551 13.53 -3.60 -17.80
C SER A 551 13.93 -2.50 -16.83
N ILE A 552 12.95 -1.86 -16.21
CA ILE A 552 13.14 -0.89 -15.12
C ILE A 552 12.56 -1.49 -13.84
N ASN A 553 13.35 -1.49 -12.76
CA ASN A 553 12.94 -1.95 -11.45
C ASN A 553 12.85 -0.78 -10.46
N VAL A 554 11.69 -0.62 -9.82
CA VAL A 554 11.43 0.44 -8.85
C VAL A 554 11.14 -0.09 -7.46
N HIS A 555 11.51 0.72 -6.47
CA HIS A 555 11.00 0.60 -5.11
C HIS A 555 10.78 2.02 -4.58
N GLN A 556 9.60 2.59 -4.85
CA GLN A 556 9.30 3.99 -4.56
C GLN A 556 9.26 4.28 -3.06
N ALA A 557 9.22 5.56 -2.67
CA ALA A 557 9.18 5.97 -1.27
C ALA A 557 7.97 5.37 -0.53
N SER A 558 8.20 4.82 0.66
CA SER A 558 7.14 4.18 1.43
C SER A 558 6.04 5.15 1.86
N LYS A 559 4.86 4.61 2.16
CA LYS A 559 3.71 5.39 2.69
C LYS A 559 3.89 5.78 4.18
N GLY A 560 5.10 5.66 4.73
CA GLY A 560 5.42 6.05 6.10
C GLY A 560 5.09 7.52 6.38
N GLY A 561 4.59 7.79 7.59
CA GLY A 561 4.12 9.13 7.97
C GLY A 561 2.71 9.49 7.46
N SER A 562 1.98 8.52 6.90
CA SER A 562 0.54 8.67 6.63
C SER A 562 -0.25 8.82 7.93
N SER A 563 -1.37 9.55 7.87
CA SER A 563 -2.35 9.55 8.95
C SER A 563 -3.26 8.32 8.83
N PRO A 564 -3.98 7.94 9.89
CA PRO A 564 -4.93 6.82 9.84
C PRO A 564 -6.01 7.03 8.78
N ILE A 565 -6.45 5.94 8.12
CA ILE A 565 -7.54 6.01 7.13
C ILE A 565 -8.88 6.37 7.79
N GLU A 566 -9.05 6.00 9.07
CA GLU A 566 -10.16 6.40 9.94
C GLU A 566 -9.81 7.62 10.82
N GLY A 567 -8.93 8.49 10.33
CA GLY A 567 -8.48 9.70 11.01
C GLY A 567 -9.36 10.92 10.79
N ASP A 568 -9.07 11.97 11.56
CA ASP A 568 -9.75 13.27 11.56
C ASP A 568 -9.55 14.04 10.24
N TRP A 569 -8.36 13.94 9.65
CA TRP A 569 -8.00 14.62 8.40
C TRP A 569 -8.61 13.94 7.16
N ARG A 570 -9.26 14.73 6.30
CA ARG A 570 -9.94 14.24 5.08
C ARG A 570 -9.48 14.98 3.82
N THR A 571 -9.09 14.25 2.76
CA THR A 571 -8.71 12.82 2.79
C THR A 571 -7.51 12.61 3.74
N PRO A 572 -7.27 11.39 4.25
CA PRO A 572 -6.11 11.08 5.07
C PRO A 572 -4.79 11.53 4.43
N VAL A 573 -3.84 11.97 5.25
CA VAL A 573 -2.48 12.26 4.81
C VAL A 573 -1.89 10.99 4.19
N ASN A 574 -1.62 11.03 2.88
CA ASN A 574 -0.88 9.99 2.17
C ASN A 574 0.62 10.35 2.24
N GLY A 575 1.33 9.70 3.15
CA GLY A 575 2.74 9.95 3.45
C GLY A 575 3.63 9.81 2.23
N ALA A 576 4.59 10.73 2.08
CA ALA A 576 5.55 10.81 0.98
C ALA A 576 4.95 10.87 -0.45
N ILE A 577 3.65 11.13 -0.63
CA ILE A 577 3.02 11.17 -1.96
C ILE A 577 3.71 12.17 -2.91
N ALA A 578 4.13 13.33 -2.40
CA ALA A 578 4.86 14.32 -3.21
C ALA A 578 6.19 13.77 -3.75
N ALA A 579 6.90 12.96 -2.94
CA ALA A 579 8.11 12.28 -3.38
C ALA A 579 7.79 11.22 -4.43
N ARG A 580 6.78 10.36 -4.22
CA ARG A 580 6.36 9.36 -5.21
C ARG A 580 5.96 9.98 -6.56
N VAL A 581 5.20 11.08 -6.55
CA VAL A 581 4.85 11.83 -7.77
C VAL A 581 6.11 12.38 -8.47
N ALA A 582 7.10 12.88 -7.71
CA ALA A 582 8.36 13.33 -8.28
C ALA A 582 9.18 12.17 -8.88
N GLN A 583 9.26 11.04 -8.17
CA GLN A 583 9.94 9.81 -8.62
C GLN A 583 9.29 9.26 -9.89
N ALA A 584 7.96 9.27 -9.96
CA ALA A 584 7.20 8.88 -11.14
C ALA A 584 7.52 9.77 -12.33
N LYS A 585 7.60 11.10 -12.14
CA LYS A 585 7.99 12.05 -13.21
C LYS A 585 9.40 11.82 -13.72
N VAL A 586 10.37 11.60 -12.84
CA VAL A 586 11.76 11.34 -13.25
C VAL A 586 11.87 10.02 -14.00
N THR A 587 11.25 8.96 -13.47
CA THR A 587 11.32 7.61 -14.06
C THR A 587 10.57 7.53 -15.39
N SER A 588 9.36 8.11 -15.47
CA SER A 588 8.61 8.18 -16.73
C SER A 588 9.28 9.08 -17.77
N GLY A 589 9.94 10.17 -17.34
CA GLY A 589 10.78 11.00 -18.20
C GLY A 589 11.91 10.20 -18.84
N PHE A 590 12.60 9.35 -18.08
CA PHE A 590 13.59 8.43 -18.61
C PHE A 590 12.98 7.42 -19.61
N ILE A 591 11.85 6.78 -19.27
CA ILE A 591 11.14 5.88 -20.19
C ILE A 591 10.78 6.60 -21.50
N LYS A 592 10.34 7.86 -21.42
CA LYS A 592 10.04 8.67 -22.60
C LYS A 592 11.27 8.85 -23.49
N THR A 593 12.48 8.99 -22.93
CA THR A 593 13.70 9.04 -23.77
C THR A 593 13.95 7.77 -24.56
N ILE A 594 13.60 6.59 -24.00
CA ILE A 594 13.64 5.31 -24.71
C ILE A 594 12.62 5.32 -25.85
N LEU A 595 11.36 5.66 -25.55
CA LEU A 595 10.25 5.62 -26.52
C LEU A 595 10.35 6.70 -27.61
N ASP A 596 10.97 7.84 -27.31
CA ASP A 596 11.25 8.87 -28.31
C ASP A 596 12.35 8.42 -29.28
N ALA A 597 13.36 7.69 -28.79
CA ALA A 597 14.44 7.14 -29.61
C ALA A 597 13.98 5.92 -30.42
N ASP A 598 13.16 5.06 -29.82
CA ASP A 598 12.55 3.88 -30.43
C ASP A 598 11.08 3.72 -29.98
N PRO A 599 10.11 4.21 -30.78
CA PRO A 599 8.69 4.07 -30.49
C PRO A 599 8.17 2.63 -30.44
N THR A 600 8.97 1.66 -30.89
CA THR A 600 8.66 0.23 -30.88
C THR A 600 9.39 -0.55 -29.79
N ALA A 601 10.12 0.13 -28.90
CA ALA A 601 10.86 -0.50 -27.82
C ALA A 601 9.91 -1.25 -26.86
N ASN A 602 10.27 -2.50 -26.54
CA ASN A 602 9.61 -3.26 -25.49
C ASN A 602 10.13 -2.77 -24.14
N VAL A 603 9.35 -1.95 -23.45
CA VAL A 603 9.67 -1.46 -22.10
C VAL A 603 8.71 -2.06 -21.08
N ILE A 604 9.26 -2.58 -19.98
CA ILE A 604 8.53 -2.93 -18.76
C ILE A 604 9.17 -2.21 -17.59
N ILE A 605 8.35 -1.57 -16.78
CA ILE A 605 8.70 -1.13 -15.43
C ILE A 605 7.91 -1.97 -14.44
N ALA A 606 8.58 -2.56 -13.46
CA ALA A 606 7.92 -3.37 -12.42
C ALA A 606 8.57 -3.18 -11.05
N GLY A 607 7.84 -3.49 -10.00
CA GLY A 607 8.30 -3.47 -8.61
C GLY A 607 7.31 -2.87 -7.65
N ASP A 608 7.81 -2.48 -6.50
CA ASP A 608 7.03 -1.86 -5.43
C ASP A 608 6.87 -0.35 -5.69
N PHE A 609 5.67 0.07 -6.08
CA PHE A 609 5.35 1.49 -6.31
C PHE A 609 4.91 2.19 -5.03
N ASN A 610 4.67 1.44 -3.93
CA ASN A 610 4.16 1.96 -2.68
C ASN A 610 2.90 2.84 -2.85
N GLU A 611 2.10 2.57 -3.88
CA GLU A 611 0.93 3.37 -4.20
C GLU A 611 -0.11 2.60 -5.00
N PHE A 612 -1.38 2.95 -4.80
CA PHE A 612 -2.52 2.30 -5.43
C PHE A 612 -2.86 2.96 -6.76
N LEU A 613 -3.39 2.21 -7.75
CA LEU A 613 -3.97 2.80 -8.97
C LEU A 613 -5.10 3.80 -8.66
N SER A 614 -5.75 3.66 -7.51
CA SER A 614 -6.74 4.58 -6.95
C SER A 614 -6.18 5.95 -6.52
N THR A 615 -4.86 6.15 -6.64
CA THR A 615 -4.16 7.44 -6.43
C THR A 615 -3.59 7.93 -7.78
N PRO A 616 -4.40 8.48 -8.71
CA PRO A 616 -4.00 8.66 -10.10
C PRO A 616 -2.75 9.54 -10.29
N VAL A 617 -2.53 10.52 -9.41
CA VAL A 617 -1.41 11.45 -9.51
C VAL A 617 -0.03 10.76 -9.49
N ALA A 618 0.08 9.58 -8.88
CA ALA A 618 1.32 8.81 -8.83
C ALA A 618 1.58 7.99 -10.11
N PHE A 619 0.52 7.65 -10.85
CA PHE A 619 0.61 6.82 -12.06
C PHE A 619 0.49 7.63 -13.36
N GLU A 620 -0.11 8.82 -13.30
CA GLU A 620 -0.32 9.68 -14.47
C GLU A 620 0.96 9.98 -15.27
N PRO A 621 2.14 10.23 -14.66
CA PRO A 621 3.38 10.40 -15.43
C PRO A 621 3.71 9.19 -16.32
N TYR A 622 3.47 7.97 -15.85
CA TYR A 622 3.68 6.75 -16.64
C TYR A 622 2.62 6.59 -17.73
N HIS A 623 1.35 6.86 -17.43
CA HIS A 623 0.27 6.80 -18.42
C HIS A 623 0.46 7.80 -19.56
N SER A 624 0.92 9.01 -19.23
CA SER A 624 1.30 10.06 -20.17
C SER A 624 2.49 9.66 -21.06
N ALA A 625 3.39 8.79 -20.59
CA ALA A 625 4.45 8.18 -21.40
C ALA A 625 3.95 6.99 -22.27
N GLY A 626 2.65 6.68 -22.25
CA GLY A 626 2.05 5.58 -23.01
C GLY A 626 2.12 4.21 -22.31
N MET A 627 2.60 4.17 -21.07
CA MET A 627 2.66 2.94 -20.28
C MET A 627 1.26 2.56 -19.77
N ARG A 628 1.02 1.26 -19.60
CA ARG A 628 -0.23 0.71 -19.02
C ARG A 628 0.07 -0.40 -18.04
N ASP A 629 -0.61 -0.37 -16.91
CA ASP A 629 -0.55 -1.40 -15.88
C ASP A 629 -1.08 -2.75 -16.41
N LEU A 630 -0.34 -3.82 -16.13
CA LEU A 630 -0.61 -5.14 -16.68
C LEU A 630 -1.89 -5.77 -16.12
N ASP A 631 -2.27 -5.51 -14.87
CA ASP A 631 -3.55 -5.98 -14.32
C ASP A 631 -4.73 -5.34 -15.06
N VAL A 632 -4.59 -4.10 -15.49
CA VAL A 632 -5.57 -3.43 -16.36
C VAL A 632 -5.57 -4.02 -17.76
N VAL A 633 -4.39 -4.25 -18.35
CA VAL A 633 -4.24 -4.79 -19.72
C VAL A 633 -4.85 -6.19 -19.85
N VAL A 634 -4.60 -7.07 -18.88
CA VAL A 634 -5.12 -8.45 -18.91
C VAL A 634 -6.53 -8.56 -18.34
N ASN A 635 -7.14 -7.44 -17.93
CA ASN A 635 -8.43 -7.39 -17.26
C ASN A 635 -8.49 -8.35 -16.05
N HIS A 636 -7.44 -8.32 -15.23
CA HIS A 636 -7.38 -9.10 -14.00
C HIS A 636 -8.51 -8.67 -13.07
N ASP A 637 -9.17 -9.61 -12.40
CA ASP A 637 -10.26 -9.32 -11.46
C ASP A 637 -9.79 -8.32 -10.38
N PRO A 638 -10.38 -7.12 -10.27
CA PRO A 638 -9.93 -6.09 -9.34
C PRO A 638 -9.77 -6.58 -7.90
N VAL A 639 -10.58 -7.53 -7.43
CA VAL A 639 -10.48 -8.03 -6.05
C VAL A 639 -9.31 -8.99 -5.84
N GLU A 640 -8.69 -9.52 -6.90
CA GLU A 640 -7.56 -10.44 -6.84
C GLU A 640 -6.21 -9.76 -7.16
N ARG A 641 -6.18 -8.44 -7.39
CA ARG A 641 -4.97 -7.68 -7.74
C ARG A 641 -4.01 -7.40 -6.57
N TYR A 642 -4.33 -7.85 -5.37
CA TYR A 642 -3.57 -7.45 -4.19
C TYR A 642 -2.25 -8.21 -4.07
N THR A 643 -1.25 -7.54 -3.50
CA THR A 643 0.04 -8.13 -3.17
C THR A 643 0.40 -7.93 -1.70
N TYR A 644 -0.39 -7.19 -0.93
CA TYR A 644 -0.09 -6.80 0.43
C TYR A 644 -1.35 -6.84 1.31
N ILE A 645 -1.19 -6.97 2.63
CA ILE A 645 -2.28 -6.80 3.61
C ILE A 645 -1.86 -5.78 4.65
N PHE A 646 -2.66 -4.74 4.82
CA PHE A 646 -2.48 -3.74 5.86
C PHE A 646 -3.81 -3.20 6.35
N ASP A 647 -3.92 -3.10 7.67
CA ASP A 647 -5.17 -2.88 8.38
C ASP A 647 -6.28 -3.83 7.89
N MET A 648 -7.41 -3.28 7.45
CA MET A 648 -8.55 -4.04 6.94
C MET A 648 -8.39 -4.49 5.48
N ASN A 649 -7.38 -3.99 4.78
CA ASN A 649 -7.33 -4.02 3.33
C ASN A 649 -6.32 -5.05 2.80
N THR A 650 -6.75 -5.84 1.82
CA THR A 650 -5.84 -6.38 0.81
C THR A 650 -5.54 -5.28 -0.22
N GLN A 651 -4.25 -5.02 -0.48
CA GLN A 651 -3.76 -3.85 -1.19
C GLN A 651 -2.86 -4.25 -2.36
N GLN A 652 -2.94 -3.54 -3.48
CA GLN A 652 -2.00 -3.66 -4.59
C GLN A 652 -0.92 -2.59 -4.45
N LEU A 653 0.32 -2.99 -4.09
CA LEU A 653 1.47 -2.09 -4.01
C LEU A 653 2.52 -2.39 -5.08
N ASP A 654 2.56 -3.63 -5.55
CA ASP A 654 3.46 -4.09 -6.59
C ASP A 654 2.74 -4.06 -7.94
N HIS A 655 3.36 -3.38 -8.90
CA HIS A 655 2.78 -3.16 -10.22
C HIS A 655 3.78 -3.52 -11.30
N ALA A 656 3.28 -3.90 -12.47
CA ALA A 656 4.05 -3.95 -13.70
C ALA A 656 3.33 -3.12 -14.76
N LEU A 657 4.02 -2.14 -15.36
CA LEU A 657 3.50 -1.36 -16.48
C LEU A 657 4.33 -1.65 -17.73
N ALA A 658 3.65 -1.76 -18.86
CA ALA A 658 4.26 -2.07 -20.15
C ALA A 658 4.06 -0.94 -21.16
N SER A 659 4.99 -0.85 -22.11
CA SER A 659 4.91 0.04 -23.28
C SER A 659 3.87 -0.44 -24.33
N PRO A 660 3.43 0.44 -25.26
CA PRO A 660 2.49 0.06 -26.32
C PRO A 660 2.94 -1.12 -27.19
N ALA A 661 4.25 -1.29 -27.39
CA ALA A 661 4.81 -2.43 -28.12
C ALA A 661 4.43 -3.79 -27.50
N ILE A 662 4.15 -3.82 -26.19
CA ILE A 662 3.77 -5.01 -25.44
C ILE A 662 2.25 -5.06 -25.27
N TRP A 663 1.63 -4.04 -24.68
CA TRP A 663 0.19 -4.13 -24.31
C TRP A 663 -0.77 -3.98 -25.49
N ASN A 664 -0.37 -3.32 -26.57
CA ASN A 664 -1.19 -3.15 -27.79
C ASN A 664 -0.81 -4.17 -28.88
N SER A 665 0.00 -5.17 -28.54
CA SER A 665 0.45 -6.17 -29.51
C SER A 665 -0.69 -7.10 -29.88
N THR A 666 -1.08 -7.10 -31.15
CA THR A 666 -2.04 -8.08 -31.71
C THR A 666 -1.42 -9.46 -31.93
N LYS A 667 -0.10 -9.60 -31.72
CA LYS A 667 0.65 -10.83 -31.96
C LYS A 667 0.77 -11.71 -30.71
N THR A 668 0.29 -11.24 -29.56
CA THR A 668 0.61 -11.81 -28.25
C THR A 668 -0.50 -11.55 -27.24
N ASN A 669 -0.89 -12.56 -26.47
CA ASN A 669 -1.61 -12.33 -25.23
C ASN A 669 -0.58 -12.12 -24.12
N VAL A 670 -0.55 -10.93 -23.54
CA VAL A 670 0.12 -10.70 -22.26
C VAL A 670 -0.68 -11.42 -21.19
N GLU A 671 -0.01 -12.12 -20.29
CA GLU A 671 -0.62 -12.75 -19.12
C GLU A 671 0.11 -12.24 -17.88
N TRP A 672 -0.64 -12.01 -16.81
CA TRP A 672 -0.14 -11.48 -15.53
C TRP A 672 -1.05 -11.96 -14.41
N GLU A 673 -0.46 -12.45 -13.32
CA GLU A 673 -1.18 -12.90 -12.13
C GLU A 673 -0.35 -12.72 -10.86
N HIS A 674 -1.02 -12.59 -9.72
CA HIS A 674 -0.39 -12.55 -8.40
C HIS A 674 -0.48 -13.91 -7.73
N ILE A 675 0.64 -14.35 -7.18
CA ILE A 675 0.72 -15.64 -6.48
C ILE A 675 0.75 -15.35 -5.00
N HIS A 676 -0.41 -15.52 -4.35
CA HIS A 676 -0.59 -15.13 -2.97
C HIS A 676 0.05 -16.10 -1.98
N VAL A 677 1.38 -16.03 -1.91
CA VAL A 677 2.24 -16.91 -1.12
C VAL A 677 2.74 -16.27 0.17
N ASN A 678 2.18 -15.18 0.62
CA ASN A 678 2.58 -14.52 1.86
C ASN A 678 1.36 -13.97 2.60
N THR A 679 0.45 -13.31 1.90
CA THR A 679 -0.79 -12.77 2.48
C THR A 679 -1.76 -13.88 2.91
N TRP A 680 -1.85 -14.94 2.12
CA TRP A 680 -2.60 -16.16 2.43
C TRP A 680 -1.62 -17.24 2.86
N ARG A 681 -1.43 -17.41 4.18
CA ARG A 681 -0.49 -18.38 4.76
C ARG A 681 -1.08 -19.04 6.00
N GLU A 682 -0.67 -20.26 6.30
CA GLU A 682 -1.10 -20.96 7.53
C GLU A 682 -0.48 -20.35 8.77
N THR A 683 0.75 -19.83 8.68
CA THR A 683 1.44 -19.24 9.83
C THR A 683 2.27 -18.05 9.41
N THR A 684 2.52 -17.14 10.34
CA THR A 684 3.42 -16.00 10.10
C THR A 684 4.87 -16.42 9.89
N ALA A 685 5.30 -17.56 10.46
CA ALA A 685 6.65 -18.09 10.27
C ALA A 685 6.90 -18.67 8.87
N LEU A 686 5.83 -19.01 8.13
CA LEU A 686 5.90 -19.48 6.75
C LEU A 686 5.76 -18.34 5.73
N ARG A 687 5.57 -17.10 6.20
CA ARG A 687 5.65 -15.90 5.37
C ARG A 687 7.12 -15.61 5.14
N ALA A 688 7.50 -15.56 3.87
CA ALA A 688 8.85 -15.23 3.47
C ALA A 688 9.05 -13.72 3.27
N SER A 689 7.96 -13.03 2.94
CA SER A 689 7.89 -11.59 2.78
C SER A 689 6.50 -11.12 3.22
N ASP A 690 6.32 -9.83 3.43
CA ASP A 690 5.01 -9.20 3.59
C ASP A 690 4.29 -8.92 2.26
N HIS A 691 5.01 -8.99 1.14
CA HIS A 691 4.47 -8.88 -0.22
C HIS A 691 4.28 -10.25 -0.87
N ASP A 692 3.24 -10.41 -1.68
CA ASP A 692 3.09 -11.55 -2.60
C ASP A 692 3.83 -11.28 -3.91
N PRO A 693 4.52 -12.28 -4.48
CA PRO A 693 5.11 -12.17 -5.80
C PRO A 693 4.06 -12.16 -6.92
N SER A 694 4.44 -11.55 -8.03
CA SER A 694 3.68 -11.56 -9.28
C SER A 694 4.44 -12.33 -10.36
N VAL A 695 3.72 -12.91 -11.32
CA VAL A 695 4.29 -13.63 -12.46
C VAL A 695 3.49 -13.36 -13.72
N GLY A 696 4.19 -13.24 -14.84
CA GLY A 696 3.57 -12.99 -16.12
C GLY A 696 4.31 -13.61 -17.27
N LYS A 697 3.74 -13.39 -18.47
CA LYS A 697 4.25 -13.93 -19.72
C LYS A 697 4.08 -12.90 -20.83
N ILE A 698 5.15 -12.68 -21.56
CA ILE A 698 5.15 -11.83 -22.75
C ILE A 698 5.78 -12.59 -23.91
N ARG A 699 5.41 -12.25 -25.14
CA ARG A 699 6.07 -12.76 -26.34
C ARG A 699 6.80 -11.62 -27.03
N LEU A 700 8.11 -11.77 -27.18
CA LEU A 700 9.00 -10.78 -27.76
C LEU A 700 9.52 -11.26 -29.11
N CYS A 701 9.41 -10.41 -30.11
CA CYS A 701 9.84 -10.70 -31.46
C CYS A 701 11.12 -9.96 -31.79
N GLY A 702 12.09 -10.66 -32.37
CA GLY A 702 13.22 -10.02 -33.00
C GLY A 702 12.79 -9.30 -34.28
N ALA A 703 13.76 -8.76 -35.01
CA ALA A 703 13.51 -8.41 -36.41
C ALA A 703 12.91 -9.64 -37.11
N ALA A 704 11.80 -9.44 -37.84
CA ALA A 704 11.14 -10.52 -38.55
C ALA A 704 12.19 -11.29 -39.36
N PRO A 705 12.16 -12.64 -39.35
CA PRO A 705 13.05 -13.39 -40.20
C PRO A 705 12.76 -12.91 -41.63
N ARG A 706 13.80 -12.48 -42.35
CA ARG A 706 13.62 -11.97 -43.72
C ARG A 706 12.83 -13.01 -44.48
N LYS A 707 11.60 -12.68 -44.88
CA LYS A 707 10.77 -13.58 -45.67
C LYS A 707 11.49 -13.74 -47.00
N CYS A 708 12.16 -14.87 -47.20
CA CYS A 708 12.87 -15.09 -48.45
C CYS A 708 11.85 -15.52 -49.50
N ASP A 709 11.57 -14.67 -50.49
CA ASP A 709 10.86 -15.13 -51.69
C ASP A 709 11.71 -16.17 -52.41
N VAL A 710 13.03 -15.97 -52.42
CA VAL A 710 14.01 -16.94 -52.91
C VAL A 710 15.26 -16.91 -52.02
N GLN A 711 15.71 -18.09 -51.59
CA GLN A 711 16.97 -18.27 -50.87
C GLN A 711 17.97 -19.06 -51.74
N ILE A 712 19.16 -18.50 -51.93
CA ILE A 712 20.26 -19.13 -52.68
C ILE A 712 21.49 -19.12 -51.78
N GLY A 713 21.80 -20.28 -51.19
CA GLY A 713 22.89 -20.38 -50.21
C GLY A 713 22.62 -19.49 -48.99
N SER A 714 23.57 -18.60 -48.69
CA SER A 714 23.49 -17.62 -47.60
C SER A 714 22.79 -16.31 -48.00
N TRP A 715 22.47 -16.13 -49.28
CA TRP A 715 21.77 -14.95 -49.80
C TRP A 715 20.26 -15.17 -49.84
N CYS A 716 19.50 -14.12 -49.49
CA CYS A 716 18.04 -14.13 -49.38
C CYS A 716 17.46 -12.89 -50.07
N ALA A 717 16.54 -13.09 -51.01
CA ALA A 717 15.73 -12.03 -51.60
C ALA A 717 14.48 -11.78 -50.76
N GLU A 718 14.30 -10.55 -50.28
CA GLU A 718 13.04 -10.12 -49.65
C GLU A 718 11.90 -10.13 -50.68
N PRO A 719 10.62 -10.24 -50.24
CA PRO A 719 9.52 -10.28 -51.18
C PRO A 719 9.44 -8.98 -51.96
N LEU A 720 9.19 -9.10 -53.27
CA LEU A 720 9.03 -7.92 -54.08
C LEU A 720 7.80 -7.13 -53.60
N PRO A 721 7.89 -5.79 -53.47
CA PRO A 721 6.74 -4.96 -53.11
C PRO A 721 5.54 -5.30 -53.98
N SER A 722 4.37 -5.48 -53.38
CA SER A 722 3.14 -5.66 -54.14
C SER A 722 2.86 -4.41 -54.97
N PHE A 723 2.29 -4.61 -56.16
CA PHE A 723 2.02 -3.53 -57.09
C PHE A 723 0.63 -3.70 -57.71
N ASN A 724 -0.04 -2.58 -57.92
CA ASN A 724 -1.36 -2.50 -58.54
C ASN A 724 -1.46 -1.32 -59.52
N ASN A 725 -0.38 -0.55 -59.68
CA ASN A 725 -0.30 0.55 -60.62
C ASN A 725 1.16 0.72 -61.09
N ARG A 726 1.35 1.53 -62.12
CA ARG A 726 2.67 1.75 -62.75
C ARG A 726 3.73 2.23 -61.76
N SER A 727 3.38 3.10 -60.80
CA SER A 727 4.35 3.67 -59.86
C SER A 727 4.84 2.62 -58.85
N THR A 728 3.92 1.87 -58.25
CA THR A 728 4.25 0.80 -57.29
C THR A 728 4.97 -0.36 -57.98
N CYS A 729 4.65 -0.62 -59.25
CA CYS A 729 5.32 -1.59 -60.10
C CYS A 729 6.79 -1.22 -60.41
N LEU A 730 7.06 0.02 -60.80
CA LEU A 730 8.43 0.50 -61.05
C LEU A 730 9.29 0.46 -59.77
N ALA A 731 8.69 0.76 -58.61
CA ALA A 731 9.37 0.61 -57.33
C ALA A 731 9.75 -0.86 -57.05
N SER A 732 8.83 -1.79 -57.32
CA SER A 732 9.06 -3.23 -57.19
C SER A 732 10.18 -3.75 -58.12
N ALA A 733 10.18 -3.31 -59.39
CA ALA A 733 11.23 -3.66 -60.35
C ALA A 733 12.62 -3.12 -59.94
N ALA A 734 12.68 -1.93 -59.34
CA ALA A 734 13.94 -1.38 -58.82
C ALA A 734 14.50 -2.20 -57.65
N VAL A 735 13.63 -2.75 -56.78
CA VAL A 735 14.02 -3.69 -55.71
C VAL A 735 14.55 -4.99 -56.30
N CYS A 736 13.85 -5.58 -57.28
CA CYS A 736 14.27 -6.79 -57.99
C CYS A 736 15.68 -6.68 -58.61
N LYS A 737 15.98 -5.55 -59.26
CA LYS A 737 17.32 -5.31 -59.83
C LYS A 737 18.41 -5.27 -58.76
N LYS A 738 18.18 -4.54 -57.67
CA LYS A 738 19.14 -4.47 -56.54
C LYS A 738 19.37 -5.83 -55.91
N GLN A 739 18.32 -6.62 -55.74
CA GLN A 739 18.40 -7.99 -55.22
C GLN A 739 19.23 -8.89 -56.16
N SER A 740 19.00 -8.80 -57.47
CA SER A 740 19.79 -9.55 -58.46
C SER A 740 21.29 -9.24 -58.34
N ASP A 741 21.66 -7.96 -58.25
CA ASP A 741 23.06 -7.52 -58.09
C ASP A 741 23.68 -7.98 -56.76
N GLU A 742 22.90 -8.02 -55.68
CA GLU A 742 23.35 -8.51 -54.38
C GLU A 742 23.59 -10.03 -54.36
N CYS A 743 22.81 -10.82 -55.10
CA CYS A 743 22.95 -12.27 -55.17
C CYS A 743 24.36 -12.67 -55.62
N TYR A 744 24.84 -12.09 -56.72
CA TYR A 744 26.16 -12.37 -57.28
C TYR A 744 27.31 -12.02 -56.34
N LYS A 745 27.10 -11.06 -55.41
CA LYS A 745 28.13 -10.63 -54.46
C LYS A 745 28.23 -11.52 -53.23
N LYS A 746 27.16 -12.24 -52.87
CA LYS A 746 27.01 -12.88 -51.56
C LYS A 746 26.97 -14.42 -51.62
N VAL A 747 26.84 -15.02 -52.80
CA VAL A 747 26.85 -16.49 -52.95
C VAL A 747 28.18 -17.01 -53.50
N SER A 748 28.48 -18.29 -53.27
CA SER A 748 29.69 -18.91 -53.82
C SER A 748 29.58 -19.15 -55.34
N LEU A 749 30.72 -19.31 -56.01
CA LEU A 749 30.78 -19.52 -57.46
C LEU A 749 29.94 -20.73 -57.94
N SER A 750 29.86 -21.79 -57.12
CA SER A 750 29.05 -22.98 -57.41
C SER A 750 27.54 -22.72 -57.36
N GLN A 751 27.10 -21.61 -56.78
CA GLN A 751 25.70 -21.21 -56.63
C GLN A 751 25.29 -20.10 -57.60
N THR A 752 26.24 -19.47 -58.30
CA THR A 752 25.99 -18.41 -59.31
C THR A 752 24.91 -18.76 -60.35
N PRO A 753 24.80 -20.00 -60.89
CA PRO A 753 23.72 -20.34 -61.83
C PRO A 753 22.32 -20.14 -61.27
N LYS A 754 22.14 -20.27 -59.95
CA LYS A 754 20.87 -20.02 -59.28
C LYS A 754 20.54 -18.51 -59.24
N CYS A 755 21.54 -17.64 -59.08
CA CYS A 755 21.35 -16.18 -59.19
C CYS A 755 20.95 -15.77 -60.61
N VAL A 756 21.51 -16.44 -61.63
CA VAL A 756 21.14 -16.22 -63.04
C VAL A 756 19.68 -16.60 -63.27
N ALA A 757 19.25 -17.77 -62.77
CA ALA A 757 17.86 -18.20 -62.86
C ALA A 757 16.89 -17.23 -62.16
N TYR A 758 17.26 -16.74 -60.98
CA TYR A 758 16.48 -15.73 -60.27
C TYR A 758 16.42 -14.41 -61.06
N THR A 759 17.56 -13.90 -61.52
CA THR A 759 17.63 -12.67 -62.34
C THR A 759 16.74 -12.79 -63.57
N ALA A 760 16.74 -13.94 -64.24
CA ALA A 760 15.92 -14.19 -65.42
C ALA A 760 14.41 -14.20 -65.09
N ALA A 761 14.01 -14.84 -64.00
CA ALA A 761 12.61 -14.82 -63.54
C ALA A 761 12.17 -13.41 -63.16
N CYS A 762 12.99 -12.70 -62.39
CA CYS A 762 12.73 -11.37 -61.88
C CYS A 762 12.69 -10.32 -63.01
N ALA A 763 13.59 -10.43 -64.00
CA ALA A 763 13.56 -9.64 -65.23
C ALA A 763 12.33 -9.94 -66.09
N LYS A 764 11.95 -11.22 -66.20
CA LYS A 764 10.74 -11.65 -66.91
C LYS A 764 9.50 -11.01 -66.27
N ASP A 765 9.36 -11.09 -64.95
CA ASP A 765 8.26 -10.48 -64.21
C ASP A 765 8.26 -8.95 -64.33
N ALA A 766 9.44 -8.31 -64.28
CA ALA A 766 9.60 -6.87 -64.54
C ALA A 766 9.22 -6.46 -65.98
N VAL A 767 9.45 -7.31 -66.98
CA VAL A 767 9.05 -7.09 -68.39
C VAL A 767 7.54 -7.26 -68.54
N TYR A 768 6.91 -8.27 -67.95
CA TYR A 768 5.44 -8.41 -67.95
C TYR A 768 4.77 -7.22 -67.25
N CYS A 769 5.34 -6.77 -66.14
CA CYS A 769 5.00 -5.54 -65.43
C CYS A 769 5.05 -4.28 -66.31
N ALA A 770 6.12 -4.09 -67.09
CA ALA A 770 6.33 -2.89 -67.92
C ALA A 770 5.56 -2.90 -69.26
N THR A 771 5.05 -4.07 -69.68
CA THR A 771 4.34 -4.24 -70.96
C THR A 771 2.83 -4.42 -70.82
N SER A 772 2.32 -4.70 -69.61
CA SER A 772 0.87 -4.72 -69.34
C SER A 772 0.51 -4.06 -68.00
N CYS A 773 0.27 -2.75 -68.03
CA CYS A 773 -0.65 -2.09 -67.09
C CYS A 773 -1.75 -1.41 -67.93
N SER A 774 -2.67 -2.22 -68.44
CA SER A 774 -3.87 -1.73 -69.12
C SER A 774 -4.75 -1.02 -68.09
N SER A 775 -5.11 0.24 -68.34
CA SER A 775 -6.01 1.05 -67.49
C SER A 775 -7.46 0.55 -67.46
N THR A 776 -7.71 -0.69 -67.86
CA THR A 776 -8.99 -1.38 -67.75
C THR A 776 -8.74 -2.83 -67.34
N LYS A 777 -8.38 -3.03 -66.07
CA LYS A 777 -8.97 -4.02 -65.16
C LYS A 777 -8.37 -3.82 -63.77
#